data_AF-A0A831LRG8-F1
#
_entry.id   AF-A0A831LRG8-F1
#
_cell.length_a   1.000
_cell.length_b   1.000
_cell.length_c   1.000
_cell.angle_alpha   90.00
_cell.angle_beta   90.00
_cell.angle_gamma   90.00
#
_symmetry.space_group_name_H-M   'P 1'
#
loop_
_entity.id
_entity.type
_entity.pdbx_description
1 polymer ?
#
loop_
_entity_poly.entity_id
_entity_poly.type
_entity_poly.pdbx_seq_one_letter_code
_entity_poly.pdbx_strand_id
1 'polypeptide(L)'
;MQIKDVIAAEKERLKKMLTPQELALGEIIFNNGQCQLLTQSVSRFELIVSDESKNEVAEYSLDIEEDGRIVPVRGKEALGWDKYAVACLLQVENEMHLLNPKEHVEHKKYTRQGMVKRVLAERRQKADKAEYRIRWADNIYGDHILTNEKGIKYKVFLRDFENETGYSDSMDARLNKLGTTKHIMFAFRQLKENKSLYNRLGKTYPFVEIFCDPLNDYKVTWHYPHPLPVEEKLLISRYFKNASFLEDEQITTLLKFMEDAANYTHIRIRPEVVEKIEAAFETEMLISLRDQHIPDFSMIKAELYPYQKQGVEFALFRKNAIIADEMGLGKTIQAITTAILKKQIFGFTKTLVVCPASLKEQWKKEIEKFSDEKALVVQGFPDERAEQYKQDDCFFFIVNYETVLRDQRAINRAGIDFLILDEAQRAKNYETKTASSLKRLEAKHKLAITGTPIENRLIDIFSVMGILDPQFFGPLWEFSYQHCLFDPDRHNKINGYYNLQKLNKKLEKVLLRREKRKVIDQLPNLQQLNITVDLSPLQADYHASYAQGLASILRKKFLTPYDMQKMQLLLASMRMVCDSTYLIDDETNESPKLEELEHILVEKLDVPNRNTKIIIFSEWIKVHKLIGKILRDNNIGFVELSGKIPVKSRGELIRKFETNPQYKIFLSTEAGGSGLNLQVADTLINFELPWNPAKKNQRIGR
;
A
#
# COMPACT_ATOMS: atom_id res chain seq x y z
N MET A 1 13.81 -37.22 -1.09
CA MET A 1 14.75 -36.07 -1.09
C MET A 1 13.91 -34.81 -1.12
N GLN A 2 14.18 -33.80 -0.29
CA GLN A 2 13.45 -32.54 -0.46
C GLN A 2 13.93 -31.92 -1.78
N ILE A 3 13.02 -31.40 -2.62
CA ILE A 3 13.37 -30.81 -3.92
C ILE A 3 14.45 -29.72 -3.79
N LYS A 4 14.49 -29.04 -2.64
CA LYS A 4 15.55 -28.07 -2.30
C LYS A 4 16.95 -28.68 -2.32
N ASP A 5 17.10 -29.91 -1.83
CA ASP A 5 18.39 -30.61 -1.82
C ASP A 5 18.82 -31.00 -3.24
N VAL A 6 17.85 -31.37 -4.09
CA VAL A 6 18.06 -31.68 -5.51
C VAL A 6 18.60 -30.46 -6.26
N ILE A 7 17.94 -29.30 -6.09
CA ILE A 7 18.32 -28.04 -6.76
C ILE A 7 19.68 -27.56 -6.27
N ALA A 8 19.94 -27.62 -4.96
CA ALA A 8 21.23 -27.23 -4.39
C ALA A 8 22.37 -28.11 -4.93
N ALA A 9 22.15 -29.43 -5.03
CA ALA A 9 23.12 -30.35 -5.61
C ALA A 9 23.37 -30.07 -7.10
N GLU A 10 22.32 -29.76 -7.87
CA GLU A 10 22.47 -29.44 -9.29
C GLU A 10 23.26 -28.13 -9.50
N LYS A 11 23.05 -27.10 -8.68
CA LYS A 11 23.84 -25.86 -8.75
C LYS A 11 25.33 -26.09 -8.53
N GLU A 12 25.69 -26.93 -7.56
CA GLU A 12 27.10 -27.31 -7.33
C GLU A 12 27.67 -28.12 -8.49
N ARG A 13 26.84 -28.91 -9.19
CA ARG A 13 27.24 -29.60 -10.42
C ARG A 13 27.50 -28.62 -11.57
N LEU A 14 26.64 -27.62 -11.74
CA LEU A 14 26.77 -26.61 -12.81
C LEU A 14 28.00 -25.72 -12.64
N LYS A 15 28.39 -25.40 -11.40
CA LYS A 15 29.66 -24.69 -11.13
C LYS A 15 30.90 -25.43 -11.64
N LYS A 16 30.82 -26.76 -11.80
CA LYS A 16 31.92 -27.59 -12.33
C LYS A 16 31.80 -27.84 -13.84
N MET A 17 30.61 -27.68 -14.41
CA MET A 17 30.30 -28.06 -15.79
C MET A 17 30.29 -26.85 -16.75
N LEU A 18 29.93 -25.66 -16.28
CA LEU A 18 29.82 -24.45 -17.08
C LEU A 18 30.94 -23.45 -16.79
N THR A 19 31.23 -22.57 -17.75
CA THR A 19 32.19 -21.49 -17.55
C THR A 19 31.64 -20.40 -16.60
N PRO A 20 32.50 -19.65 -15.90
CA PRO A 20 32.06 -18.51 -15.07
C PRO A 20 31.25 -17.46 -15.84
N GLN A 21 31.55 -17.29 -17.13
CA GLN A 21 30.85 -16.35 -18.00
C GLN A 21 29.41 -16.81 -18.32
N GLU A 22 29.18 -18.10 -18.56
CA GLU A 22 27.85 -18.65 -18.81
C GLU A 22 26.96 -18.60 -17.56
N LEU A 23 27.54 -18.90 -16.38
CA LEU A 23 26.85 -18.76 -15.11
C LEU A 23 26.46 -17.30 -14.84
N ALA A 24 27.37 -16.36 -15.06
CA ALA A 24 27.09 -14.93 -14.90
C ALA A 24 25.99 -14.45 -15.87
N LEU A 25 25.97 -14.94 -17.12
CA LEU A 25 24.90 -14.62 -18.07
C LEU A 25 23.54 -15.14 -17.60
N GLY A 26 23.48 -16.37 -17.06
CA GLY A 26 22.26 -16.91 -16.47
C GLY A 26 21.80 -16.12 -15.24
N GLU A 27 22.72 -15.72 -14.37
CA GLU A 27 22.43 -14.85 -13.22
C GLU A 27 21.92 -13.47 -13.66
N ILE A 28 22.49 -12.88 -14.71
CA ILE A 28 22.02 -11.61 -15.27
C ILE A 28 20.59 -11.74 -15.79
N ILE A 29 20.28 -12.79 -16.55
CA ILE A 29 18.92 -13.06 -17.05
C ILE A 29 17.94 -13.23 -15.89
N PHE A 30 18.32 -13.98 -14.85
CA PHE A 30 17.52 -14.14 -13.64
C PHE A 30 17.32 -12.80 -12.90
N ASN A 31 18.39 -12.05 -12.62
CA ASN A 31 18.34 -10.78 -11.90
C ASN A 31 17.59 -9.68 -12.65
N ASN A 32 17.54 -9.76 -13.98
CA ASN A 32 16.73 -8.89 -14.82
C ASN A 32 15.25 -9.29 -14.84
N GLY A 33 14.87 -10.40 -14.18
CA GLY A 33 13.50 -10.91 -14.14
C GLY A 33 13.02 -11.44 -15.50
N GLN A 34 13.95 -11.92 -16.33
CA GLN A 34 13.69 -12.41 -17.68
C GLN A 34 13.33 -13.90 -17.71
N CYS A 35 13.35 -14.59 -16.57
CA CYS A 35 12.90 -15.97 -16.43
C CYS A 35 11.72 -16.03 -15.46
N GLN A 36 10.69 -16.83 -15.77
CA GLN A 36 9.50 -16.93 -14.95
C GLN A 36 8.96 -18.36 -14.92
N LEU A 37 8.59 -18.86 -13.73
CA LEU A 37 7.87 -20.12 -13.57
C LEU A 37 6.40 -19.98 -14.03
N LEU A 38 5.96 -20.92 -14.86
CA LEU A 38 4.60 -21.06 -15.39
C LEU A 38 3.81 -22.10 -14.60
N THR A 39 4.37 -23.30 -14.45
CA THR A 39 3.74 -24.43 -13.76
C THR A 39 4.78 -25.18 -12.94
N GLN A 40 4.33 -25.83 -11.88
CA GLN A 40 5.16 -26.67 -11.03
C GLN A 40 4.43 -27.96 -10.66
N SER A 41 5.14 -29.07 -10.78
CA SER A 41 4.77 -30.39 -10.29
C SER A 41 5.93 -30.99 -9.50
N VAL A 42 5.75 -32.22 -8.99
CA VAL A 42 6.80 -32.92 -8.23
C VAL A 42 8.02 -33.24 -9.10
N SER A 43 7.83 -33.46 -10.40
CA SER A 43 8.87 -33.93 -11.32
C SER A 43 9.11 -33.00 -12.51
N ARG A 44 8.48 -31.82 -12.56
CA ARG A 44 8.58 -30.92 -13.71
C ARG A 44 8.24 -29.49 -13.34
N PHE A 45 9.06 -28.56 -13.79
CA PHE A 45 8.85 -27.12 -13.73
C PHE A 45 8.79 -26.57 -15.13
N GLU A 46 7.76 -25.83 -15.49
CA GLU A 46 7.70 -25.17 -16.80
C GLU A 46 7.94 -23.69 -16.59
N LEU A 47 8.83 -23.11 -17.39
CA LEU A 47 9.28 -21.74 -17.29
C LEU A 47 9.24 -21.05 -18.65
N ILE A 48 9.15 -19.74 -18.63
CA ILE A 48 9.26 -18.89 -19.81
C ILE A 48 10.45 -17.97 -19.63
N VAL A 49 11.27 -17.87 -20.68
CA VAL A 49 12.44 -16.99 -20.71
C VAL A 49 12.25 -15.96 -21.81
N SER A 50 12.33 -14.68 -21.46
CA SER A 50 12.17 -13.54 -22.36
C SER A 50 13.50 -12.81 -22.54
N ASP A 51 14.15 -12.98 -23.70
CA ASP A 51 15.38 -12.28 -24.03
C ASP A 51 15.03 -10.96 -24.73
N GLU A 52 14.96 -9.88 -23.95
CA GLU A 52 14.62 -8.55 -24.45
C GLU A 52 15.60 -8.03 -25.52
N SER A 53 16.85 -8.53 -25.54
CA SER A 53 17.85 -8.11 -26.54
C SER A 53 17.59 -8.70 -27.93
N LYS A 54 16.92 -9.86 -27.98
CA LYS A 54 16.57 -10.58 -29.22
C LYS A 54 15.08 -10.54 -29.55
N ASN A 55 14.28 -9.94 -28.68
CA ASN A 55 12.82 -9.92 -28.77
C ASN A 55 12.22 -11.34 -28.92
N GLU A 56 12.85 -12.32 -28.26
CA GLU A 56 12.48 -13.73 -28.32
C GLU A 56 11.92 -14.19 -26.97
N VAL A 57 10.86 -14.98 -27.00
CA VAL A 57 10.26 -15.61 -25.83
C VAL A 57 10.24 -17.12 -26.06
N ALA A 58 10.83 -17.86 -25.13
CA ALA A 58 10.98 -19.31 -25.23
C ALA A 58 10.46 -20.01 -23.98
N GLU A 59 9.74 -21.12 -24.17
CA GLU A 59 9.29 -21.99 -23.09
C GLU A 59 10.32 -23.10 -22.84
N TYR A 60 10.69 -23.24 -21.57
CA TYR A 60 11.60 -24.25 -21.06
C TYR A 60 10.84 -25.12 -20.06
N SER A 61 11.22 -26.38 -19.91
CA SER A 61 10.89 -27.15 -18.72
C SER A 61 12.17 -27.69 -18.06
N LEU A 62 12.13 -27.84 -16.74
CA LEU A 62 13.13 -28.54 -15.95
C LEU A 62 12.46 -29.80 -15.42
N ASP A 63 12.77 -30.93 -16.03
CA ASP A 63 12.18 -32.23 -15.69
C ASP A 63 13.13 -32.93 -14.70
N ILE A 64 12.60 -33.40 -13.57
CA ILE A 64 13.35 -34.17 -12.57
C ILE A 64 13.16 -35.65 -12.85
N GLU A 65 14.24 -36.35 -13.17
CA GLU A 65 14.27 -37.79 -13.37
C GLU A 65 14.15 -38.56 -12.02
N GLU A 66 13.81 -39.84 -12.06
CA GLU A 66 13.64 -40.68 -10.87
C GLU A 66 14.92 -40.78 -10.01
N ASP A 67 16.10 -40.57 -10.61
CA ASP A 67 17.39 -40.55 -9.93
C ASP A 67 17.75 -39.17 -9.32
N GLY A 68 16.88 -38.17 -9.48
CA GLY A 68 17.06 -36.81 -8.98
C GLY A 68 17.84 -35.88 -9.90
N ARG A 69 18.17 -36.28 -11.14
CA ARG A 69 18.78 -35.35 -12.11
C ARG A 69 17.77 -34.38 -12.68
N ILE A 70 18.19 -33.14 -12.88
CA ILE A 70 17.39 -32.11 -13.55
C ILE A 70 17.83 -32.04 -15.01
N VAL A 71 16.89 -32.20 -15.92
CA VAL A 71 17.09 -32.10 -17.37
C VAL A 71 16.32 -30.90 -17.91
N PRO A 72 17.00 -29.90 -18.52
CA PRO A 72 16.31 -28.83 -19.22
C PRO A 72 15.77 -29.32 -20.56
N VAL A 73 14.55 -28.91 -20.90
CA VAL A 73 13.83 -29.30 -22.12
C VAL A 73 13.26 -28.04 -22.77
N ARG A 74 13.25 -27.97 -24.10
CA ARG A 74 12.54 -26.94 -24.86
C ARG A 74 11.63 -27.60 -25.89
N GLY A 75 10.32 -27.38 -25.77
CA GLY A 75 9.33 -28.09 -26.58
C GLY A 75 9.30 -29.60 -26.26
N LYS A 76 9.82 -30.44 -27.18
CA LYS A 76 9.92 -31.91 -27.00
C LYS A 76 11.36 -32.42 -26.93
N GLU A 77 12.35 -31.53 -26.99
CA GLU A 77 13.76 -31.90 -27.07
C GLU A 77 14.48 -31.60 -25.74
N ALA A 78 15.23 -32.59 -25.25
CA ALA A 78 16.15 -32.39 -24.13
C ALA A 78 17.32 -31.53 -24.57
N LEU A 79 17.67 -30.53 -23.76
CA LEU A 79 18.75 -29.59 -24.01
C LEU A 79 19.93 -29.86 -23.08
N GLY A 80 21.11 -29.41 -23.51
CA GLY A 80 22.22 -29.18 -22.59
C GLY A 80 21.96 -27.96 -21.71
N TRP A 81 22.74 -27.82 -20.63
CA TRP A 81 22.69 -26.63 -19.80
C TRP A 81 23.25 -25.42 -20.54
N ASP A 82 22.40 -24.43 -20.79
CA ASP A 82 22.76 -23.13 -21.35
C ASP A 82 22.43 -22.00 -20.35
N LYS A 83 22.77 -20.76 -20.70
CA LYS A 83 22.47 -19.57 -19.87
C LYS A 83 20.97 -19.41 -19.54
N TYR A 84 20.06 -19.88 -20.40
CA TYR A 84 18.62 -19.77 -20.17
C TYR A 84 18.14 -20.85 -19.19
N ALA A 85 18.64 -22.08 -19.32
CA ALA A 85 18.39 -23.17 -18.38
C ALA A 85 18.94 -22.86 -16.98
N VAL A 86 20.12 -22.22 -16.89
CA VAL A 86 20.67 -21.73 -15.61
C VAL A 86 19.74 -20.69 -14.98
N ALA A 87 19.25 -19.72 -15.76
CA ALA A 87 18.28 -18.74 -15.26
C ALA A 87 16.98 -19.42 -14.79
N CYS A 88 16.53 -20.47 -15.49
CA CYS A 88 15.39 -21.28 -15.07
C CYS A 88 15.60 -21.97 -13.72
N LEU A 89 16.78 -22.56 -13.49
CA LEU A 89 17.08 -23.23 -12.22
C LEU A 89 17.09 -22.23 -11.04
N LEU A 90 17.69 -21.04 -11.24
CA LEU A 90 17.68 -19.97 -10.26
C LEU A 90 16.27 -19.46 -9.96
N GLN A 91 15.42 -19.38 -11.00
CA GLN A 91 14.02 -18.99 -10.84
C GLN A 91 13.23 -20.02 -10.01
N VAL A 92 13.41 -21.32 -10.28
CA VAL A 92 12.78 -22.39 -9.49
C VAL A 92 13.21 -22.31 -8.01
N GLU A 93 14.50 -22.13 -7.74
CA GLU A 93 15.04 -21.98 -6.38
C GLU A 93 14.40 -20.78 -5.64
N ASN A 94 14.30 -19.63 -6.30
CA ASN A 94 13.73 -18.42 -5.72
C ASN A 94 12.23 -18.58 -5.38
N GLU A 95 11.47 -19.34 -6.18
CA GLU A 95 10.04 -19.54 -5.98
C GLU A 95 9.70 -20.70 -5.01
N MET A 96 10.64 -21.60 -4.73
CA MET A 96 10.48 -22.73 -3.78
C MET A 96 10.13 -22.31 -2.33
N HIS A 97 10.31 -21.04 -1.97
CA HIS A 97 9.96 -20.52 -0.65
C HIS A 97 8.50 -20.06 -0.53
N LEU A 98 7.76 -19.95 -1.65
CA LEU A 98 6.51 -19.19 -1.71
C LEU A 98 5.23 -20.02 -1.73
N LEU A 99 5.28 -21.36 -1.82
CA LEU A 99 4.06 -22.17 -1.99
C LEU A 99 4.09 -23.45 -1.16
N ASN A 100 3.04 -23.64 -0.37
CA ASN A 100 2.78 -24.87 0.38
C ASN A 100 2.25 -25.93 -0.60
N PRO A 101 2.85 -27.13 -0.73
CA PRO A 101 2.44 -28.18 -1.68
C PRO A 101 0.99 -28.69 -1.51
N LYS A 102 0.29 -28.30 -0.44
CA LYS A 102 -1.12 -28.64 -0.22
C LYS A 102 -2.12 -27.79 -1.03
N GLU A 103 -1.65 -26.78 -1.75
CA GLU A 103 -2.48 -25.92 -2.61
C GLU A 103 -2.07 -26.03 -4.08
N HIS A 104 -2.15 -27.23 -4.66
CA HIS A 104 -2.18 -27.37 -6.11
C HIS A 104 -3.55 -26.89 -6.62
N VAL A 105 -3.72 -25.57 -6.69
CA VAL A 105 -4.86 -24.96 -7.39
C VAL A 105 -4.35 -24.59 -8.77
N GLU A 106 -5.01 -25.07 -9.81
CA GLU A 106 -4.73 -24.66 -11.19
C GLU A 106 -4.79 -23.11 -11.27
N HIS A 107 -3.89 -22.47 -12.02
CA HIS A 107 -3.75 -21.01 -12.05
C HIS A 107 -3.83 -20.51 -13.49
N LYS A 108 -4.55 -19.41 -13.69
CA LYS A 108 -4.65 -18.73 -14.99
C LYS A 108 -3.80 -17.47 -15.00
N LYS A 109 -2.81 -17.45 -15.88
CA LYS A 109 -2.06 -16.24 -16.26
C LYS A 109 -2.67 -15.70 -17.56
N TYR A 110 -3.06 -14.43 -17.56
CA TYR A 110 -3.50 -13.78 -18.79
C TYR A 110 -2.29 -13.41 -19.66
N THR A 111 -2.46 -13.27 -20.97
CA THR A 111 -1.54 -12.49 -21.82
C THR A 111 -1.97 -11.02 -21.83
N ARG A 112 -1.12 -10.10 -22.29
CA ARG A 112 -1.50 -8.67 -22.43
C ARG A 112 -2.79 -8.51 -23.25
N GLN A 113 -2.84 -9.13 -24.43
CA GLN A 113 -4.00 -9.10 -25.31
C GLN A 113 -5.23 -9.75 -24.67
N GLY A 114 -5.05 -10.89 -24.00
CA GLY A 114 -6.13 -11.60 -23.31
C GLY A 114 -6.76 -10.76 -22.18
N MET A 115 -5.91 -10.08 -21.39
CA MET A 115 -6.37 -9.17 -20.33
C MET A 115 -7.09 -7.95 -20.92
N VAL A 116 -6.52 -7.31 -21.94
CA VAL A 116 -7.13 -6.14 -22.61
C VAL A 116 -8.50 -6.50 -23.18
N LYS A 117 -8.62 -7.61 -23.92
CA LYS A 117 -9.89 -8.09 -24.49
C LYS A 117 -10.96 -8.27 -23.42
N ARG A 118 -10.60 -8.92 -22.31
CA ARG A 118 -11.48 -9.13 -21.16
C ARG A 118 -11.95 -7.80 -20.56
N VAL A 119 -11.02 -6.89 -20.32
CA VAL A 119 -11.28 -5.60 -19.68
C VAL A 119 -12.14 -4.68 -20.56
N LEU A 120 -11.93 -4.72 -21.88
CA LEU A 120 -12.79 -4.02 -22.85
C LEU A 120 -14.20 -4.61 -22.87
N ALA A 121 -14.36 -5.93 -22.77
CA ALA A 121 -15.69 -6.55 -22.67
C ALA A 121 -16.44 -6.11 -21.40
N GLU A 122 -15.76 -6.10 -20.24
CA GLU A 122 -16.33 -5.60 -18.98
C GLU A 122 -16.73 -4.11 -19.07
N ARG A 123 -15.91 -3.29 -19.74
CA ARG A 123 -16.23 -1.87 -19.98
C ARG A 123 -17.41 -1.69 -20.92
N ARG A 124 -17.51 -2.50 -21.97
CA ARG A 124 -18.65 -2.46 -22.92
C ARG A 124 -19.96 -2.78 -22.20
N GLN A 125 -19.99 -3.84 -21.39
CA GLN A 125 -21.18 -4.15 -20.56
C GLN A 125 -21.58 -3.00 -19.62
N LYS A 126 -20.60 -2.29 -19.04
CA LYS A 126 -20.87 -1.12 -18.20
C LYS A 126 -21.37 0.08 -19.00
N ALA A 127 -20.85 0.29 -20.21
CA ALA A 127 -21.37 1.30 -21.13
C ALA A 127 -22.80 0.96 -21.56
N ASP A 128 -23.09 -0.32 -21.77
CA ASP A 128 -24.41 -0.75 -22.25
C ASP A 128 -25.52 -0.52 -21.25
N LYS A 129 -25.22 -0.71 -19.97
CA LYS A 129 -26.13 -0.48 -18.83
C LYS A 129 -26.20 0.99 -18.39
N ALA A 130 -25.39 1.87 -18.96
CA ALA A 130 -25.31 3.26 -18.52
C ALA A 130 -26.43 4.11 -19.13
N GLU A 131 -26.96 5.04 -18.35
CA GLU A 131 -27.98 6.00 -18.78
C GLU A 131 -27.37 7.39 -18.91
N TYR A 132 -26.57 7.60 -19.96
CA TYR A 132 -25.93 8.89 -20.22
C TYR A 132 -26.72 9.73 -21.21
N ARG A 133 -26.59 11.05 -21.08
CA ARG A 133 -27.12 12.02 -22.05
C ARG A 133 -25.96 12.72 -22.76
N ILE A 134 -26.02 12.83 -24.08
CA ILE A 134 -24.99 13.51 -24.87
C ILE A 134 -25.57 14.76 -25.53
N ARG A 135 -24.93 15.89 -25.29
CA ARG A 135 -25.06 17.09 -26.13
C ARG A 135 -23.99 17.02 -27.22
N TRP A 136 -24.42 16.75 -28.44
CA TRP A 136 -23.54 16.65 -29.61
C TRP A 136 -23.10 18.04 -30.09
N ALA A 137 -21.82 18.18 -30.44
CA ALA A 137 -21.33 19.28 -31.25
C ALA A 137 -21.80 19.13 -32.71
N ASP A 138 -21.58 20.15 -33.53
CA ASP A 138 -22.04 20.19 -34.94
C ASP A 138 -21.18 19.32 -35.88
N ASN A 139 -20.12 18.69 -35.37
CA ASN A 139 -19.19 17.82 -36.10
C ASN A 139 -18.96 16.53 -35.31
N ILE A 140 -18.80 15.39 -36.00
CA ILE A 140 -18.50 14.08 -35.37
C ILE A 140 -17.14 14.03 -34.67
N TYR A 141 -16.21 14.90 -35.09
CA TYR A 141 -14.92 15.15 -34.46
C TYR A 141 -15.00 16.39 -33.53
N GLY A 142 -16.18 16.68 -32.97
CA GLY A 142 -16.37 17.80 -32.07
C GLY A 142 -16.15 17.42 -30.60
N ASP A 143 -16.03 18.43 -29.74
CA ASP A 143 -16.07 18.24 -28.29
C ASP A 143 -17.54 18.00 -27.86
N HIS A 144 -17.96 16.73 -27.75
CA HIS A 144 -19.28 16.36 -27.25
C HIS A 144 -19.32 16.44 -25.72
N ILE A 145 -20.46 16.83 -25.16
CA ILE A 145 -20.64 16.90 -23.70
C ILE A 145 -21.54 15.75 -23.25
N LEU A 146 -20.95 14.77 -22.59
CA LEU A 146 -21.65 13.62 -22.01
C LEU A 146 -21.94 13.89 -20.53
N THR A 147 -23.18 13.72 -20.10
CA THR A 147 -23.60 13.85 -18.70
C THR A 147 -24.00 12.49 -18.15
N ASN A 148 -23.40 12.09 -17.01
CA ASN A 148 -23.71 10.81 -16.35
C ASN A 148 -24.94 10.87 -15.43
N GLU A 149 -25.31 9.74 -14.80
CA GLU A 149 -26.49 9.64 -13.93
C GLU A 149 -26.40 10.57 -12.69
N LYS A 150 -25.18 10.99 -12.31
CA LYS A 150 -24.91 11.88 -11.17
C LYS A 150 -24.83 13.36 -11.57
N GLY A 151 -25.14 13.69 -12.82
CA GLY A 151 -25.06 15.06 -13.36
C GLY A 151 -23.62 15.55 -13.62
N ILE A 152 -22.61 14.68 -13.55
CA ILE A 152 -21.22 15.04 -13.87
C ILE A 152 -21.08 15.06 -15.39
N LYS A 153 -20.49 16.14 -15.89
CA LYS A 153 -20.24 16.36 -17.31
C LYS A 153 -18.81 15.95 -17.68
N TYR A 154 -18.68 15.32 -18.84
CA TYR A 154 -17.42 14.91 -19.44
C TYR A 154 -17.36 15.40 -20.88
N LYS A 155 -16.23 15.97 -21.27
CA LYS A 155 -15.90 16.22 -22.67
C LYS A 155 -15.45 14.91 -23.32
N VAL A 156 -16.05 14.58 -24.45
CA VAL A 156 -15.76 13.38 -25.24
C VAL A 156 -15.50 13.78 -26.69
N PHE A 157 -14.37 13.35 -27.24
CA PHE A 157 -13.99 13.57 -28.63
C PHE A 157 -13.69 12.22 -29.28
N LEU A 158 -14.29 11.95 -30.43
CA LEU A 158 -14.17 10.67 -31.13
C LEU A 158 -13.10 10.80 -32.21
N ARG A 159 -11.99 10.06 -32.07
CA ARG A 159 -10.81 10.21 -32.94
C ARG A 159 -10.84 9.20 -34.08
N ASP A 160 -10.96 7.92 -33.75
CA ASP A 160 -10.87 6.81 -34.68
C ASP A 160 -12.14 5.95 -34.60
N PHE A 161 -12.89 5.92 -35.69
CA PHE A 161 -14.16 5.20 -35.80
C PHE A 161 -13.99 3.70 -36.07
N GLU A 162 -12.82 3.28 -36.58
CA GLU A 162 -12.52 1.86 -36.82
C GLU A 162 -12.18 1.18 -35.49
N ASN A 163 -11.28 1.79 -34.72
CA ASN A 163 -10.82 1.25 -33.44
C ASN A 163 -11.65 1.74 -32.23
N GLU A 164 -12.66 2.57 -32.45
CA GLU A 164 -13.51 3.20 -31.41
C GLU A 164 -12.70 3.90 -30.31
N THR A 165 -11.63 4.61 -30.72
CA THR A 165 -10.76 5.35 -29.80
C THR A 165 -11.01 6.85 -29.85
N GLY A 166 -10.65 7.53 -28.77
CA GLY A 166 -10.88 8.95 -28.64
C GLY A 166 -10.32 9.55 -27.35
N TYR A 167 -10.72 10.79 -27.11
CA TYR A 167 -10.35 11.54 -25.92
C TYR A 167 -11.56 11.68 -24.99
N SER A 168 -11.30 11.60 -23.70
CA SER A 168 -12.24 12.01 -22.65
C SER A 168 -11.48 12.66 -21.50
N ASP A 169 -12.04 13.72 -20.94
CA ASP A 169 -11.51 14.38 -19.73
C ASP A 169 -11.76 13.58 -18.43
N SER A 170 -12.32 12.38 -18.53
CA SER A 170 -12.53 11.51 -17.37
C SER A 170 -11.22 10.92 -16.83
N MET A 171 -11.15 10.74 -15.50
CA MET A 171 -9.99 10.10 -14.84
C MET A 171 -9.66 8.70 -15.38
N ASP A 172 -10.66 7.96 -15.88
CA ASP A 172 -10.43 6.65 -16.51
C ASP A 172 -9.57 6.77 -17.78
N ALA A 173 -9.85 7.75 -18.65
CA ALA A 173 -9.08 7.96 -19.88
C ALA A 173 -7.60 8.29 -19.60
N ARG A 174 -7.36 9.07 -18.54
CA ARG A 174 -6.01 9.49 -18.11
C ARG A 174 -5.13 8.33 -17.63
N LEU A 175 -5.72 7.21 -17.20
CA LEU A 175 -4.99 6.14 -16.51
C LEU A 175 -5.13 4.76 -17.16
N ASN A 176 -6.09 4.56 -18.06
CA ASN A 176 -6.46 3.21 -18.48
C ASN A 176 -5.57 2.56 -19.54
N LYS A 177 -4.77 3.29 -20.32
CA LYS A 177 -3.98 2.76 -21.46
C LYS A 177 -4.75 1.92 -22.49
N LEU A 178 -6.04 2.24 -22.73
CA LEU A 178 -6.90 1.49 -23.67
C LEU A 178 -7.33 2.31 -24.88
N GLY A 179 -7.04 3.61 -24.93
CA GLY A 179 -7.50 4.51 -25.99
C GLY A 179 -9.03 4.76 -26.01
N THR A 180 -9.78 4.08 -25.14
CA THR A 180 -11.24 4.19 -25.04
C THR A 180 -11.70 4.10 -23.59
N THR A 181 -12.92 4.55 -23.32
CA THR A 181 -13.57 4.50 -22.00
C THR A 181 -15.02 4.08 -22.18
N LYS A 182 -15.70 3.73 -21.08
CA LYS A 182 -17.15 3.51 -21.12
C LYS A 182 -17.93 4.72 -21.70
N HIS A 183 -17.42 5.95 -21.54
CA HIS A 183 -18.04 7.16 -22.08
C HIS A 183 -17.87 7.24 -23.61
N ILE A 184 -16.66 6.95 -24.10
CA ILE A 184 -16.34 6.92 -25.53
C ILE A 184 -17.13 5.79 -26.22
N MET A 185 -17.13 4.59 -25.64
CA MET A 185 -17.88 3.44 -26.16
C MET A 185 -19.39 3.73 -26.25
N PHE A 186 -19.97 4.38 -25.23
CA PHE A 186 -21.37 4.78 -25.25
C PHE A 186 -21.66 5.80 -26.37
N ALA A 187 -20.77 6.78 -26.58
CA ALA A 187 -20.91 7.78 -27.63
C ALA A 187 -20.84 7.16 -29.03
N PHE A 188 -19.87 6.27 -29.30
CA PHE A 188 -19.79 5.55 -30.59
C PHE A 188 -21.07 4.75 -30.85
N ARG A 189 -21.58 4.02 -29.85
CA ARG A 189 -22.82 3.26 -29.97
C ARG A 189 -24.01 4.15 -30.36
N GLN A 190 -24.21 5.26 -29.66
CA GLN A 190 -25.30 6.21 -29.95
C GLN A 190 -25.23 6.78 -31.37
N LEU A 191 -24.03 7.10 -31.89
CA LEU A 191 -23.88 7.54 -33.28
C LEU A 191 -24.16 6.42 -34.29
N LYS A 192 -23.72 5.18 -34.01
CA LYS A 192 -23.96 4.03 -34.89
C LYS A 192 -25.44 3.65 -34.96
N GLU A 193 -26.16 3.77 -33.85
CA GLU A 193 -27.60 3.48 -33.76
C GLU A 193 -28.45 4.60 -34.38
N ASN A 194 -28.04 5.88 -34.26
CA ASN A 194 -28.79 7.02 -34.76
C ASN A 194 -28.23 7.58 -36.08
N LYS A 195 -28.60 6.93 -37.20
CA LYS A 195 -28.17 7.34 -38.56
C LYS A 195 -28.56 8.76 -38.94
N SER A 196 -29.71 9.26 -38.47
CA SER A 196 -30.17 10.63 -38.75
C SER A 196 -29.24 11.66 -38.13
N LEU A 197 -28.85 11.46 -36.86
CA LEU A 197 -27.87 12.30 -36.18
C LEU A 197 -26.52 12.25 -36.91
N TYR A 198 -26.01 11.05 -37.21
CA TYR A 198 -24.71 10.90 -37.88
C TYR A 198 -24.63 11.63 -39.22
N ASN A 199 -25.70 11.59 -40.02
CA ASN A 199 -25.75 12.27 -41.31
C ASN A 199 -25.86 13.80 -41.21
N ARG A 200 -26.43 14.32 -40.11
CA ARG A 200 -26.56 15.76 -39.86
C ARG A 200 -25.23 16.42 -39.46
N LEU A 201 -24.35 15.67 -38.80
CA LEU A 201 -23.10 16.20 -38.27
C LEU A 201 -22.02 16.33 -39.37
N GLY A 202 -21.23 17.39 -39.29
CA GLY A 202 -20.04 17.58 -40.12
C GLY A 202 -19.00 16.47 -39.91
N LYS A 203 -18.17 16.22 -40.92
CA LYS A 203 -17.20 15.10 -40.95
C LYS A 203 -15.75 15.54 -41.18
N THR A 204 -15.47 16.83 -41.01
CA THR A 204 -14.12 17.38 -41.21
C THR A 204 -13.33 17.30 -39.92
N TYR A 205 -12.09 16.80 -39.97
CA TYR A 205 -11.21 16.80 -38.80
C TYR A 205 -10.72 18.23 -38.53
N PRO A 206 -11.01 18.84 -37.36
CA PRO A 206 -10.99 20.31 -37.23
C PRO A 206 -9.64 20.94 -36.85
N PHE A 207 -8.68 20.18 -36.33
CA PHE A 207 -7.39 20.70 -35.85
C PHE A 207 -6.31 19.62 -35.85
N VAL A 208 -5.04 20.01 -35.82
CA VAL A 208 -3.94 19.10 -35.45
C VAL A 208 -3.98 18.88 -33.94
N GLU A 209 -4.11 17.62 -33.52
CA GLU A 209 -4.20 17.29 -32.09
C GLU A 209 -2.83 16.86 -31.55
N ILE A 210 -2.36 17.52 -30.48
CA ILE A 210 -1.20 17.10 -29.69
C ILE A 210 -1.71 16.56 -28.35
N PHE A 211 -1.42 15.30 -28.03
CA PHE A 211 -1.98 14.60 -26.87
C PHE A 211 -1.03 13.52 -26.32
N CYS A 212 -1.30 13.06 -25.10
CA CYS A 212 -0.59 11.90 -24.53
C CYS A 212 -1.30 10.61 -24.96
N ASP A 213 -0.65 9.78 -25.78
CA ASP A 213 -1.27 8.61 -26.39
C ASP A 213 -1.40 7.42 -25.41
N PRO A 214 -2.61 7.04 -24.97
CA PRO A 214 -2.77 5.94 -24.03
C PRO A 214 -2.28 4.59 -24.56
N LEU A 215 -2.25 4.39 -25.87
CA LEU A 215 -1.83 3.13 -26.47
C LEU A 215 -0.31 2.98 -26.54
N ASN A 216 0.42 4.10 -26.50
CA ASN A 216 1.87 4.20 -26.53
C ASN A 216 2.41 4.74 -25.21
N ASP A 217 1.96 4.18 -24.08
CA ASP A 217 2.42 4.53 -22.73
C ASP A 217 2.37 6.03 -22.39
N TYR A 218 1.37 6.74 -22.91
CA TYR A 218 1.19 8.18 -22.73
C TYR A 218 2.38 9.02 -23.20
N LYS A 219 3.12 8.55 -24.21
CA LYS A 219 4.07 9.40 -24.95
C LYS A 219 3.33 10.54 -25.64
N VAL A 220 3.98 11.70 -25.75
CA VAL A 220 3.38 12.87 -26.42
C VAL A 220 3.42 12.60 -27.92
N THR A 221 2.26 12.65 -28.55
CA THR A 221 2.00 12.28 -29.94
C THR A 221 1.18 13.36 -30.61
N TRP A 222 1.25 13.43 -31.94
CA TRP A 222 0.38 14.29 -32.75
C TRP A 222 -0.45 13.48 -33.75
N HIS A 223 -1.64 13.98 -34.09
CA HIS A 223 -2.51 13.36 -35.09
C HIS A 223 -3.25 14.41 -35.93
N TYR A 224 -3.22 14.20 -37.24
CA TYR A 224 -4.06 14.90 -38.21
C TYR A 224 -4.18 14.04 -39.49
N PRO A 225 -5.40 13.73 -39.98
CA PRO A 225 -5.59 12.78 -41.09
C PRO A 225 -5.40 13.40 -42.49
N HIS A 226 -5.20 14.72 -42.60
CA HIS A 226 -5.07 15.42 -43.88
C HIS A 226 -3.65 16.00 -44.06
N PRO A 227 -3.26 16.39 -45.28
CA PRO A 227 -1.99 17.09 -45.49
C PRO A 227 -1.92 18.39 -44.68
N LEU A 228 -0.81 18.58 -43.97
CA LEU A 228 -0.57 19.78 -43.17
C LEU A 228 -0.14 20.96 -44.05
N PRO A 229 -0.54 22.21 -43.70
CA PRO A 229 0.09 23.42 -44.21
C PRO A 229 1.62 23.39 -44.00
N VAL A 230 2.38 24.02 -44.91
CA VAL A 230 3.86 23.97 -44.90
C VAL A 230 4.44 24.49 -43.57
N GLU A 231 3.88 25.56 -43.02
CA GLU A 231 4.32 26.17 -41.76
C GLU A 231 4.10 25.24 -40.56
N GLU A 232 2.92 24.64 -40.43
CA GLU A 232 2.59 23.69 -39.37
C GLU A 232 3.43 22.41 -39.50
N LYS A 233 3.63 21.93 -40.73
CA LYS A 233 4.51 20.79 -41.01
C LYS A 233 5.96 21.08 -40.59
N LEU A 234 6.45 22.29 -40.85
CA LEU A 234 7.78 22.73 -40.43
C LEU A 234 7.88 22.78 -38.91
N LEU A 235 6.87 23.33 -38.22
CA LEU A 235 6.83 23.37 -36.76
C LEU A 235 6.84 21.95 -36.16
N ILE A 236 5.96 21.07 -36.59
CA ILE A 236 5.88 19.69 -36.08
C ILE A 236 7.20 18.95 -36.36
N SER A 237 7.74 19.06 -37.58
CA SER A 237 9.01 18.42 -37.92
C SER A 237 10.21 18.97 -37.15
N ARG A 238 10.17 20.22 -36.66
CA ARG A 238 11.24 20.78 -35.83
C ARG A 238 11.36 20.05 -34.49
N TYR A 239 10.22 19.72 -33.88
CA TYR A 239 10.18 19.12 -32.54
C TYR A 239 10.03 17.59 -32.58
N PHE A 240 9.10 17.07 -33.39
CA PHE A 240 8.87 15.63 -33.55
C PHE A 240 9.80 14.99 -34.59
N LYS A 241 10.55 15.77 -35.37
CA LYS A 241 11.39 15.27 -36.47
C LYS A 241 10.55 14.44 -37.46
N ASN A 242 10.94 13.20 -37.69
CA ASN A 242 10.19 12.20 -38.46
C ASN A 242 9.49 11.16 -37.55
N ALA A 243 9.51 11.37 -36.24
CA ALA A 243 8.88 10.47 -35.28
C ALA A 243 7.41 10.85 -35.07
N SER A 244 6.57 9.85 -34.80
CA SER A 244 5.17 10.07 -34.47
C SER A 244 4.96 10.50 -33.01
N PHE A 245 5.96 10.29 -32.15
CA PHE A 245 5.91 10.56 -30.72
C PHE A 245 7.25 11.07 -30.20
N LEU A 246 7.23 11.69 -29.01
CA LEU A 246 8.42 12.14 -28.29
C LEU A 246 8.78 11.19 -27.16
N GLU A 247 10.10 11.02 -26.94
CA GLU A 247 10.62 10.32 -25.77
C GLU A 247 10.57 11.21 -24.53
N ASP A 248 10.51 10.60 -23.34
CA ASP A 248 10.32 11.32 -22.08
C ASP A 248 11.46 12.33 -21.80
N GLU A 249 12.68 12.03 -22.24
CA GLU A 249 13.86 12.91 -22.14
C GLU A 249 13.73 14.22 -22.93
N GLN A 250 12.84 14.25 -23.93
CA GLN A 250 12.63 15.40 -24.79
C GLN A 250 11.47 16.28 -24.31
N ILE A 251 10.76 15.89 -23.26
CA ILE A 251 9.54 16.58 -22.81
C ILE A 251 9.81 18.03 -22.40
N THR A 252 10.93 18.33 -21.76
CA THR A 252 11.26 19.70 -21.33
C THR A 252 11.46 20.65 -22.51
N THR A 253 11.81 20.13 -23.70
CA THR A 253 11.90 20.92 -24.93
C THR A 253 10.54 21.37 -25.49
N LEU A 254 9.44 20.77 -25.02
CA LEU A 254 8.09 21.10 -25.49
C LEU A 254 7.55 22.42 -24.98
N LEU A 255 8.14 23.03 -23.93
CA LEU A 255 7.70 24.35 -23.48
C LEU A 255 7.80 25.37 -24.62
N LYS A 256 8.91 25.33 -25.37
CA LYS A 256 9.11 26.19 -26.54
C LYS A 256 8.18 25.84 -27.70
N PHE A 257 7.86 24.54 -27.88
CA PHE A 257 6.85 24.12 -28.84
C PHE A 257 5.47 24.72 -28.50
N MET A 258 5.08 24.75 -27.23
CA MET A 258 3.81 25.35 -26.80
C MET A 258 3.74 26.84 -27.12
N GLU A 259 4.83 27.58 -26.88
CA GLU A 259 4.93 29.00 -27.22
C GLU A 259 4.84 29.22 -28.74
N ASP A 260 5.60 28.44 -29.53
CA ASP A 260 5.57 28.52 -30.99
C ASP A 260 4.17 28.16 -31.53
N ALA A 261 3.55 27.09 -31.00
CA ALA A 261 2.25 26.57 -31.42
C ALA A 261 1.09 27.52 -31.04
N ALA A 262 1.25 28.38 -30.04
CA ALA A 262 0.23 29.37 -29.66
C ALA A 262 -0.12 30.34 -30.80
N ASN A 263 0.79 30.52 -31.77
CA ASN A 263 0.55 31.34 -32.97
C ASN A 263 -0.34 30.66 -34.02
N TYR A 264 -0.66 29.36 -33.85
CA TYR A 264 -1.43 28.57 -34.81
C TYR A 264 -2.76 28.12 -34.20
N THR A 265 -3.86 28.74 -34.62
CA THR A 265 -5.21 28.39 -34.13
C THR A 265 -5.67 26.99 -34.54
N HIS A 266 -5.02 26.39 -35.55
CA HIS A 266 -5.31 25.04 -36.03
C HIS A 266 -4.58 23.95 -35.21
N ILE A 267 -3.65 24.30 -34.33
CA ILE A 267 -2.97 23.34 -33.44
C ILE A 267 -3.64 23.34 -32.08
N ARG A 268 -4.02 22.16 -31.61
CA ARG A 268 -4.67 21.97 -30.30
C ARG A 268 -3.84 21.07 -29.41
N ILE A 269 -3.32 21.64 -28.34
CA ILE A 269 -2.61 20.91 -27.29
C ILE A 269 -3.60 20.51 -26.20
N ARG A 270 -3.67 19.22 -25.89
CA ARG A 270 -4.55 18.70 -24.84
C ARG A 270 -3.96 18.97 -23.44
N PRO A 271 -4.82 19.17 -22.41
CA PRO A 271 -4.36 19.50 -21.05
C PRO A 271 -3.35 18.52 -20.47
N GLU A 272 -3.49 17.23 -20.74
CA GLU A 272 -2.58 16.19 -20.25
C GLU A 272 -1.14 16.32 -20.77
N VAL A 273 -0.91 17.00 -21.89
CA VAL A 273 0.44 17.30 -22.39
C VAL A 273 1.10 18.35 -21.52
N VAL A 274 0.35 19.39 -21.15
CA VAL A 274 0.80 20.46 -20.26
C VAL A 274 1.13 19.89 -18.88
N GLU A 275 0.22 19.07 -18.32
CA GLU A 275 0.43 18.38 -17.05
C GLU A 275 1.71 17.52 -17.08
N LYS A 276 2.00 16.85 -18.20
CA LYS A 276 3.22 16.02 -18.36
C LYS A 276 4.49 16.86 -18.43
N ILE A 277 4.44 18.02 -19.10
CA ILE A 277 5.56 18.97 -19.18
C ILE A 277 5.87 19.55 -17.79
N GLU A 278 4.84 20.03 -17.09
CA GLU A 278 4.97 20.55 -15.73
C GLU A 278 5.60 19.51 -14.78
N ALA A 279 5.16 18.25 -14.86
CA ALA A 279 5.70 17.17 -14.04
C ALA A 279 7.18 16.85 -14.35
N ALA A 280 7.61 16.98 -15.61
CA ALA A 280 9.00 16.79 -16.01
C ALA A 280 9.90 17.89 -15.41
N PHE A 281 9.50 19.16 -15.54
CA PHE A 281 10.22 20.29 -14.94
C PHE A 281 10.26 20.21 -13.40
N GLU A 282 9.15 19.84 -12.77
CA GLU A 282 9.09 19.65 -11.32
C GLU A 282 10.08 18.56 -10.86
N THR A 283 10.23 17.48 -11.64
CA THR A 283 11.18 16.40 -11.35
C THR A 283 12.63 16.89 -11.43
N GLU A 284 12.98 17.63 -12.48
CA GLU A 284 14.32 18.23 -12.62
C GLU A 284 14.62 19.22 -11.48
N MET A 285 13.65 20.06 -11.13
CA MET A 285 13.76 21.00 -10.01
C MET A 285 14.00 20.28 -8.67
N LEU A 286 13.27 19.19 -8.40
CA LEU A 286 13.45 18.40 -7.18
C LEU A 286 14.83 17.75 -7.10
N ILE A 287 15.37 17.27 -8.22
CA ILE A 287 16.73 16.72 -8.30
C ILE A 287 17.76 17.83 -7.99
N SER A 288 17.64 18.99 -8.63
CA SER A 288 18.52 20.13 -8.40
C SER A 288 18.48 20.59 -6.93
N LEU A 289 17.30 20.67 -6.33
CA LEU A 289 17.15 21.08 -4.92
C LEU A 289 17.79 20.07 -3.97
N ARG A 290 17.60 18.76 -4.22
CA ARG A 290 18.21 17.69 -3.43
C ARG A 290 19.73 17.80 -3.38
N ASP A 291 20.35 18.12 -4.51
CA ASP A 291 21.82 18.16 -4.63
C ASP A 291 22.41 19.45 -4.03
N GLN A 292 21.61 20.50 -3.87
CA GLN A 292 22.03 21.80 -3.32
C GLN A 292 21.72 21.99 -1.84
N HIS A 293 20.71 21.31 -1.30
CA HIS A 293 20.22 21.53 0.06
C HIS A 293 20.65 20.42 1.02
N ILE A 294 21.33 20.81 2.09
CA ILE A 294 21.54 19.97 3.27
C ILE A 294 20.39 20.27 4.24
N PRO A 295 19.57 19.27 4.62
CA PRO A 295 18.45 19.50 5.53
C PRO A 295 18.93 19.95 6.91
N ASP A 296 18.39 21.08 7.40
CA ASP A 296 18.64 21.56 8.75
C ASP A 296 17.54 21.10 9.71
N PHE A 297 17.90 20.24 10.66
CA PHE A 297 16.98 19.69 11.66
C PHE A 297 16.85 20.55 12.94
N SER A 298 17.54 21.70 13.02
CA SER A 298 17.62 22.54 14.22
C SER A 298 16.25 23.05 14.72
N MET A 299 15.26 23.15 13.84
CA MET A 299 13.92 23.64 14.15
C MET A 299 13.00 22.59 14.77
N ILE A 300 13.44 21.34 14.85
CA ILE A 300 12.70 20.27 15.53
C ILE A 300 13.08 20.27 17.00
N LYS A 301 12.09 20.34 17.89
CA LYS A 301 12.26 20.32 19.35
C LYS A 301 12.58 18.92 19.89
N ALA A 302 13.29 18.10 19.12
CA ALA A 302 13.69 16.75 19.49
C ALA A 302 14.90 16.30 18.65
N GLU A 303 15.78 15.52 19.27
CA GLU A 303 16.90 14.91 18.56
C GLU A 303 16.43 13.69 17.76
N LEU A 304 16.63 13.75 16.44
CA LEU A 304 16.32 12.66 15.52
C LEU A 304 17.46 11.65 15.48
N TYR A 305 17.12 10.36 15.57
CA TYR A 305 18.09 9.28 15.31
C TYR A 305 18.61 9.33 13.87
N PRO A 306 19.83 8.82 13.57
CA PRO A 306 20.39 8.84 12.22
C PRO A 306 19.48 8.20 11.18
N TYR A 307 18.85 7.06 11.49
CA TYR A 307 17.87 6.45 10.59
C TYR A 307 16.64 7.37 10.38
N GLN A 308 16.18 8.10 11.39
CA GLN A 308 15.04 9.01 11.21
C GLN A 308 15.40 10.14 10.24
N LYS A 309 16.61 10.71 10.35
CA LYS A 309 17.12 11.73 9.40
C LYS A 309 17.13 11.21 7.95
N GLN A 310 17.64 9.99 7.74
CA GLN A 310 17.61 9.34 6.42
C GLN A 310 16.18 9.15 5.88
N GLY A 311 15.22 8.84 6.77
CA GLY A 311 13.82 8.70 6.37
C GLY A 311 13.17 10.02 5.96
N VAL A 312 13.52 11.10 6.64
CA VAL A 312 13.11 12.46 6.27
C VAL A 312 13.75 12.87 4.94
N GLU A 313 15.06 12.71 4.79
CA GLU A 313 15.80 12.99 3.54
C GLU A 313 15.21 12.24 2.34
N PHE A 314 14.82 10.98 2.56
CA PHE A 314 14.15 10.17 1.55
C PHE A 314 12.83 10.82 1.09
N ALA A 315 11.99 11.32 2.00
CA ALA A 315 10.70 11.91 1.65
C ALA A 315 10.78 13.39 1.21
N LEU A 316 11.83 14.11 1.61
CA LEU A 316 11.91 15.58 1.50
C LEU A 316 11.87 16.08 0.06
N PHE A 317 12.68 15.50 -0.84
CA PHE A 317 12.78 15.90 -2.24
C PHE A 317 12.00 14.97 -3.18
N ARG A 318 11.04 14.20 -2.64
CA ARG A 318 10.12 13.40 -3.43
C ARG A 318 8.73 14.00 -3.40
N LYS A 319 8.07 13.99 -4.57
CA LYS A 319 6.66 14.32 -4.69
C LYS A 319 5.80 13.32 -3.92
N ASN A 320 6.12 12.04 -4.06
CA ASN A 320 5.39 10.93 -3.46
C ASN A 320 6.35 9.98 -2.75
N ALA A 321 6.08 9.65 -1.49
CA ALA A 321 6.90 8.74 -0.71
C ALA A 321 6.06 7.86 0.24
N ILE A 322 6.59 6.67 0.55
CA ILE A 322 6.07 5.74 1.55
C ILE A 322 7.19 5.47 2.56
N ILE A 323 6.96 5.81 3.82
CA ILE A 323 7.79 5.37 4.94
C ILE A 323 7.09 4.18 5.61
N ALA A 324 7.59 2.99 5.29
CA ALA A 324 7.06 1.70 5.72
C ALA A 324 7.90 1.04 6.82
N ASP A 325 8.60 1.86 7.62
CA ASP A 325 9.38 1.42 8.77
C ASP A 325 8.55 0.65 9.79
N GLU A 326 9.19 -0.31 10.47
CA GLU A 326 8.57 -1.08 11.53
C GLU A 326 7.94 -0.19 12.62
N MET A 327 6.92 -0.71 13.31
CA MET A 327 6.21 -0.02 14.38
C MET A 327 7.17 0.34 15.54
N GLY A 328 7.09 1.57 16.03
CA GLY A 328 7.98 2.08 17.09
C GLY A 328 9.22 2.82 16.60
N LEU A 329 9.53 2.82 15.30
CA LEU A 329 10.68 3.58 14.73
C LEU A 329 10.42 5.09 14.54
N GLY A 330 9.43 5.67 15.22
CA GLY A 330 9.16 7.11 15.15
C GLY A 330 8.74 7.63 13.76
N LYS A 331 7.82 6.96 13.07
CA LYS A 331 7.31 7.43 11.76
C LYS A 331 6.62 8.81 11.84
N THR A 332 5.93 9.09 12.95
CA THR A 332 5.24 10.37 13.14
C THR A 332 6.20 11.55 13.17
N ILE A 333 7.29 11.45 13.94
CA ILE A 333 8.31 12.51 13.98
C ILE A 333 9.00 12.69 12.62
N GLN A 334 9.24 11.60 11.87
CA GLN A 334 9.74 11.69 10.49
C GLN A 334 8.77 12.46 9.57
N ALA A 335 7.46 12.18 9.66
CA ALA A 335 6.44 12.85 8.86
C ALA A 335 6.28 14.34 9.23
N ILE A 336 6.26 14.67 10.52
CA ILE A 336 6.22 16.06 11.02
C ILE A 336 7.44 16.82 10.52
N THR A 337 8.64 16.27 10.72
CA THR A 337 9.90 16.88 10.28
C THR A 337 9.90 17.11 8.77
N THR A 338 9.42 16.14 7.98
CA THR A 338 9.29 16.28 6.53
C THR A 338 8.38 17.45 6.16
N ALA A 339 7.25 17.64 6.85
CA ALA A 339 6.34 18.76 6.60
C ALA A 339 6.99 20.11 6.92
N ILE A 340 7.69 20.22 8.06
CA ILE A 340 8.41 21.44 8.45
C ILE A 340 9.47 21.79 7.41
N LEU A 341 10.31 20.84 7.01
CA LEU A 341 11.35 21.10 6.01
C LEU A 341 10.75 21.44 4.64
N LYS A 342 9.63 20.79 4.25
CA LYS A 342 8.94 21.15 3.01
C LYS A 342 8.35 22.57 3.06
N LYS A 343 7.89 23.05 4.22
CA LYS A 343 7.48 24.45 4.41
C LYS A 343 8.64 25.41 4.11
N GLN A 344 9.84 25.10 4.57
CA GLN A 344 11.00 25.98 4.38
C GLN A 344 11.54 25.97 2.96
N ILE A 345 11.67 24.79 2.37
CA ILE A 345 12.31 24.63 1.06
C ILE A 345 11.34 24.99 -0.07
N PHE A 346 10.07 24.62 0.05
CA PHE A 346 9.08 24.79 -1.02
C PHE A 346 8.03 25.87 -0.72
N GLY A 347 8.11 26.55 0.43
CA GLY A 347 7.12 27.56 0.82
C GLY A 347 5.72 26.99 1.09
N PHE A 348 5.61 25.72 1.49
CA PHE A 348 4.32 25.09 1.76
C PHE A 348 3.61 25.75 2.94
N THR A 349 2.30 25.96 2.80
CA THR A 349 1.47 26.72 3.74
C THR A 349 0.43 25.86 4.45
N LYS A 350 -0.01 24.74 3.84
CA LYS A 350 -1.03 23.86 4.44
C LYS A 350 -0.67 22.38 4.28
N THR A 351 -0.63 21.67 5.41
CA THR A 351 -0.43 20.22 5.49
C THR A 351 -1.69 19.54 6.02
N LEU A 352 -2.23 18.57 5.29
CA LEU A 352 -3.34 17.74 5.73
C LEU A 352 -2.84 16.38 6.23
N VAL A 353 -3.16 16.04 7.47
CA VAL A 353 -2.94 14.72 8.06
C VAL A 353 -4.25 13.95 8.07
N VAL A 354 -4.27 12.79 7.39
CA VAL A 354 -5.38 11.84 7.41
C VAL A 354 -4.97 10.64 8.24
N CYS A 355 -5.57 10.47 9.42
CA CYS A 355 -5.24 9.41 10.37
C CYS A 355 -6.49 8.67 10.89
N PRO A 356 -6.35 7.52 11.57
CA PRO A 356 -7.43 6.96 12.39
C PRO A 356 -8.06 8.01 13.32
N ALA A 357 -9.38 7.93 13.53
CA ALA A 357 -10.09 8.87 14.42
C ALA A 357 -9.52 8.90 15.85
N SER A 358 -8.97 7.78 16.34
CA SER A 358 -8.32 7.67 17.64
C SER A 358 -6.97 8.39 17.74
N LEU A 359 -6.34 8.73 16.62
CA LEU A 359 -5.01 9.35 16.56
C LEU A 359 -5.04 10.87 16.38
N LYS A 360 -6.19 11.49 16.15
CA LYS A 360 -6.24 12.92 15.81
C LYS A 360 -5.64 13.82 16.89
N GLU A 361 -6.03 13.58 18.15
CA GLU A 361 -5.50 14.33 19.30
C GLU A 361 -4.02 14.03 19.54
N GLN A 362 -3.58 12.81 19.27
CA GLN A 362 -2.19 12.42 19.42
C GLN A 362 -1.31 13.14 18.39
N TRP A 363 -1.73 13.20 17.13
CA TRP A 363 -1.05 13.97 16.10
C TRP A 363 -0.92 15.44 16.47
N LYS A 364 -2.00 16.05 16.97
CA LYS A 364 -1.98 17.45 17.43
C LYS A 364 -0.91 17.66 18.49
N LYS A 365 -0.92 16.83 19.54
CA LYS A 365 0.08 16.89 20.63
C LYS A 365 1.51 16.70 20.13
N GLU A 366 1.75 15.75 19.23
CA GLU A 366 3.09 15.49 18.71
C GLU A 366 3.60 16.64 17.83
N ILE A 367 2.74 17.24 17.00
CA ILE A 367 3.09 18.42 16.21
C ILE A 367 3.49 19.59 17.12
N GLU A 368 2.66 19.90 18.11
CA GLU A 368 2.90 21.02 19.06
C GLU A 368 4.08 20.73 20.00
N LYS A 369 4.40 19.46 20.25
CA LYS A 369 5.59 19.03 21.02
C LYS A 369 6.87 19.18 20.23
N PHE A 370 6.89 18.72 18.97
CA PHE A 370 8.11 18.62 18.16
C PHE A 370 8.39 19.85 17.29
N SER A 371 7.45 20.79 17.18
CA SER A 371 7.60 22.00 16.37
C SER A 371 6.94 23.23 17.03
N ASP A 372 7.16 24.41 16.46
CA ASP A 372 6.43 25.65 16.81
C ASP A 372 5.16 25.85 15.97
N GLU A 373 4.80 24.89 15.12
CA GLU A 373 3.63 25.00 14.24
C GLU A 373 2.33 24.65 14.97
N LYS A 374 1.27 25.36 14.59
CA LYS A 374 -0.08 25.10 15.09
C LYS A 374 -0.75 23.96 14.32
N ALA A 375 -1.48 23.13 15.05
CA ALA A 375 -2.27 22.03 14.51
C ALA A 375 -3.75 22.14 14.90
N LEU A 376 -4.63 22.02 13.90
CA LEU A 376 -6.08 22.06 14.07
C LEU A 376 -6.68 20.66 13.84
N VAL A 377 -7.35 20.13 14.86
CA VAL A 377 -8.18 18.93 14.69
C VAL A 377 -9.53 19.36 14.13
N VAL A 378 -9.80 18.97 12.88
CA VAL A 378 -11.03 19.39 12.20
C VAL A 378 -12.22 18.56 12.70
N GLN A 379 -13.26 19.25 13.15
CA GLN A 379 -14.44 18.66 13.77
C GLN A 379 -15.66 19.59 13.67
N GLY A 380 -16.86 19.07 13.96
CA GLY A 380 -18.11 19.82 13.85
C GLY A 380 -18.94 19.44 12.63
N PHE A 381 -19.93 20.25 12.29
CA PHE A 381 -20.80 20.07 11.12
C PHE A 381 -20.08 20.43 9.80
N PRO A 382 -20.57 19.98 8.62
CA PRO A 382 -19.88 20.20 7.35
C PRO A 382 -19.50 21.67 7.07
N ASP A 383 -20.38 22.62 7.39
CA ASP A 383 -20.11 24.05 7.15
C ASP A 383 -19.04 24.59 8.10
N GLU A 384 -19.07 24.20 9.38
CA GLU A 384 -18.04 24.55 10.36
C GLU A 384 -16.66 23.98 9.96
N ARG A 385 -16.62 22.74 9.45
CA ARG A 385 -15.38 22.12 8.95
C ARG A 385 -14.86 22.84 7.70
N ALA A 386 -15.75 23.24 6.80
CA ALA A 386 -15.38 23.98 5.60
C ALA A 386 -14.71 25.32 5.93
N GLU A 387 -15.18 26.04 6.95
CA GLU A 387 -14.53 27.27 7.42
C GLU A 387 -13.20 27.00 8.12
N GLN A 388 -13.09 25.91 8.89
CA GLN A 388 -11.82 25.52 9.53
C GLN A 388 -10.69 25.31 8.51
N TYR A 389 -10.95 24.67 7.37
CA TYR A 389 -9.92 24.49 6.32
C TYR A 389 -9.43 25.80 5.70
N LYS A 390 -10.23 26.88 5.78
CA LYS A 390 -9.86 28.19 5.23
C LYS A 390 -8.99 29.01 6.18
N GLN A 391 -8.85 28.59 7.44
CA GLN A 391 -7.99 29.29 8.38
C GLN A 391 -6.53 29.25 7.90
N ASP A 392 -5.85 30.39 7.95
CA ASP A 392 -4.46 30.53 7.51
C ASP A 392 -3.47 30.60 8.69
N ASP A 393 -3.98 30.55 9.93
CA ASP A 393 -3.16 30.58 11.14
C ASP A 393 -2.61 29.19 11.53
N CYS A 394 -3.10 28.13 10.90
CA CYS A 394 -2.72 26.74 11.17
C CYS A 394 -1.99 26.14 9.97
N PHE A 395 -0.80 25.57 10.22
CA PHE A 395 -0.05 24.85 9.19
C PHE A 395 -0.50 23.40 9.03
N PHE A 396 -0.96 22.75 10.11
CA PHE A 396 -1.44 21.36 10.09
C PHE A 396 -2.97 21.26 10.31
N PHE A 397 -3.64 20.50 9.45
CA PHE A 397 -5.06 20.13 9.57
C PHE A 397 -5.18 18.62 9.74
N ILE A 398 -5.88 18.18 10.78
CA ILE A 398 -5.95 16.75 11.14
C ILE A 398 -7.38 16.25 11.00
N VAL A 399 -7.57 15.25 10.14
CA VAL A 399 -8.86 14.64 9.82
C VAL A 399 -8.77 13.12 9.90
N ASN A 400 -9.93 12.46 9.98
CA ASN A 400 -10.02 11.01 9.80
C ASN A 400 -10.50 10.63 8.40
N TYR A 401 -10.18 9.39 8.01
CA TYR A 401 -10.52 8.81 6.70
C TYR A 401 -11.99 9.00 6.29
N GLU A 402 -12.93 8.85 7.21
CA GLU A 402 -14.37 8.96 6.93
C GLU A 402 -14.79 10.41 6.63
N THR A 403 -14.09 11.40 7.19
CA THR A 403 -14.39 12.82 7.00
C THR A 403 -14.01 13.30 5.61
N VAL A 404 -12.91 12.76 5.05
CA VAL A 404 -12.46 13.05 3.68
C VAL A 404 -13.57 12.81 2.66
N LEU A 405 -14.36 11.75 2.82
CA LEU A 405 -15.46 11.42 1.91
C LEU A 405 -16.47 12.56 1.74
N ARG A 406 -16.74 13.29 2.82
CA ARG A 406 -17.71 14.39 2.85
C ARG A 406 -17.07 15.71 2.48
N ASP A 407 -15.81 15.90 2.88
CA ASP A 407 -15.14 17.20 2.83
C ASP A 407 -14.22 17.35 1.62
N GLN A 408 -14.11 16.34 0.75
CA GLN A 408 -13.24 16.33 -0.43
C GLN A 408 -13.23 17.66 -1.21
N ARG A 409 -14.40 18.26 -1.45
CA ARG A 409 -14.51 19.55 -2.16
C ARG A 409 -13.98 20.72 -1.36
N ALA A 410 -14.24 20.76 -0.05
CA ALA A 410 -13.74 21.82 0.82
C ALA A 410 -12.21 21.72 0.97
N ILE A 411 -11.69 20.51 1.12
CA ILE A 411 -10.25 20.23 1.20
C ILE A 411 -9.53 20.69 -0.07
N ASN A 412 -10.01 20.32 -1.27
CA ASN A 412 -9.35 20.75 -2.51
C ASN A 412 -9.38 22.29 -2.68
N ARG A 413 -10.50 22.94 -2.31
CA ARG A 413 -10.59 24.42 -2.35
C ARG A 413 -9.64 25.11 -1.38
N ALA A 414 -9.29 24.46 -0.27
CA ALA A 414 -8.38 25.01 0.72
C ALA A 414 -6.92 25.03 0.24
N GLY A 415 -6.58 24.33 -0.85
CA GLY A 415 -5.25 24.35 -1.45
C GLY A 415 -4.19 23.65 -0.59
N ILE A 416 -4.40 22.37 -0.26
CA ILE A 416 -3.44 21.59 0.53
C ILE A 416 -2.13 21.41 -0.27
N ASP A 417 -1.00 21.76 0.31
CA ASP A 417 0.32 21.58 -0.31
C ASP A 417 0.88 20.17 -0.04
N PHE A 418 0.74 19.70 1.19
CA PHE A 418 1.29 18.40 1.62
C PHE A 418 0.23 17.51 2.27
N LEU A 419 0.09 16.28 1.78
CA LEU A 419 -0.82 15.27 2.33
C LEU A 419 -0.03 14.19 3.05
N ILE A 420 -0.34 13.92 4.31
CA ILE A 420 0.19 12.82 5.09
C ILE A 420 -0.92 11.81 5.35
N LEU A 421 -0.71 10.55 4.94
CA LEU A 421 -1.60 9.43 5.18
C LEU A 421 -1.01 8.53 6.26
N ASP A 422 -1.58 8.56 7.45
CA ASP A 422 -1.18 7.70 8.55
C ASP A 422 -2.00 6.41 8.59
N GLU A 423 -1.34 5.32 8.93
CA GLU A 423 -1.86 3.95 8.84
C GLU A 423 -2.54 3.73 7.48
N ALA A 424 -1.81 4.03 6.39
CA ALA A 424 -2.30 4.02 5.01
C ALA A 424 -2.99 2.71 4.60
N GLN A 425 -2.74 1.62 5.34
CA GLN A 425 -3.51 0.39 5.21
C GLN A 425 -5.02 0.53 5.40
N ARG A 426 -5.53 1.58 6.08
CA ARG A 426 -6.99 1.77 6.17
C ARG A 426 -7.63 2.09 4.82
N ALA A 427 -6.83 2.51 3.83
CA ALA A 427 -7.25 2.71 2.44
C ALA A 427 -6.95 1.51 1.51
N LYS A 428 -6.70 0.31 2.05
CA LYS A 428 -6.36 -0.92 1.31
C LYS A 428 -7.30 -1.29 0.19
N ASN A 429 -8.60 -1.10 0.39
CA ASN A 429 -9.58 -1.51 -0.61
C ASN A 429 -9.81 -0.40 -1.64
N TYR A 430 -9.19 -0.56 -2.82
CA TYR A 430 -9.26 0.33 -3.97
C TYR A 430 -10.71 0.73 -4.35
N GLU A 431 -11.67 -0.17 -4.13
CA GLU A 431 -13.07 -0.03 -4.52
C GLU A 431 -13.92 0.76 -3.50
N THR A 432 -13.40 0.99 -2.30
CA THR A 432 -14.15 1.73 -1.29
C THR A 432 -14.38 3.18 -1.71
N LYS A 433 -15.54 3.72 -1.32
CA LYS A 433 -15.85 5.15 -1.52
C LYS A 433 -14.77 6.05 -0.90
N THR A 434 -14.22 5.64 0.25
CA THR A 434 -13.12 6.34 0.93
C THR A 434 -11.86 6.39 0.09
N ALA A 435 -11.38 5.25 -0.43
CA ALA A 435 -10.21 5.21 -1.31
C ALA A 435 -10.45 6.02 -2.60
N SER A 436 -11.65 5.96 -3.16
CA SER A 436 -12.00 6.78 -4.33
C SER A 436 -12.00 8.28 -4.04
N SER A 437 -12.40 8.71 -2.84
CA SER A 437 -12.37 10.11 -2.42
C SER A 437 -10.94 10.60 -2.16
N LEU A 438 -10.10 9.79 -1.51
CA LEU A 438 -8.68 10.09 -1.28
C LEU A 438 -7.91 10.30 -2.59
N LYS A 439 -8.18 9.48 -3.63
CA LYS A 439 -7.56 9.63 -4.96
C LYS A 439 -7.90 10.95 -5.65
N ARG A 440 -8.99 11.60 -5.23
CA ARG A 440 -9.44 12.89 -5.78
C ARG A 440 -8.95 14.08 -4.95
N LEU A 441 -8.22 13.84 -3.87
CA LEU A 441 -7.57 14.92 -3.14
C LEU A 441 -6.39 15.45 -3.97
N GLU A 442 -6.38 16.76 -4.11
CA GLU A 442 -5.31 17.51 -4.77
C GLU A 442 -4.32 17.95 -3.69
N ALA A 443 -3.05 17.56 -3.88
CA ALA A 443 -1.93 17.99 -3.05
C ALA A 443 -0.65 17.95 -3.90
N LYS A 444 0.25 18.92 -3.67
CA LYS A 444 1.53 19.00 -4.41
C LYS A 444 2.41 17.80 -4.07
N HIS A 445 2.63 17.55 -2.78
CA HIS A 445 3.38 16.40 -2.28
C HIS A 445 2.50 15.48 -1.42
N LYS A 446 2.82 14.18 -1.38
CA LYS A 446 2.09 13.18 -0.59
C LYS A 446 3.05 12.19 0.08
N LEU A 447 2.80 11.91 1.35
CA LEU A 447 3.54 10.95 2.16
C LEU A 447 2.56 9.94 2.75
N ALA A 448 2.81 8.65 2.54
CA ALA A 448 2.13 7.60 3.31
C ALA A 448 3.07 7.03 4.37
N ILE A 449 2.58 6.86 5.58
CA ILE A 449 3.29 6.17 6.65
C ILE A 449 2.49 4.95 7.11
N THR A 450 3.16 3.82 7.27
CA THR A 450 2.52 2.56 7.66
C THR A 450 3.53 1.61 8.31
N GLY A 451 3.14 0.87 9.34
CA GLY A 451 3.98 -0.22 9.88
C GLY A 451 3.95 -1.50 9.02
N THR A 452 2.89 -1.68 8.24
CA THR A 452 2.55 -2.92 7.52
C THR A 452 2.04 -2.59 6.11
N PRO A 453 2.93 -2.20 5.17
CA PRO A 453 2.53 -1.82 3.81
C PRO A 453 1.83 -2.95 3.06
N ILE A 454 2.15 -4.21 3.38
CA ILE A 454 1.52 -5.41 2.87
C ILE A 454 1.11 -6.24 4.08
N GLU A 455 -0.19 -6.29 4.39
CA GLU A 455 -0.69 -7.13 5.50
C GLU A 455 -1.30 -8.43 4.97
N ASN A 456 -1.99 -8.38 3.82
CA ASN A 456 -2.72 -9.53 3.30
C ASN A 456 -2.48 -9.79 1.80
N ARG A 457 -2.45 -8.75 0.95
CA ARG A 457 -2.40 -8.92 -0.52
C ARG A 457 -1.55 -7.84 -1.20
N LEU A 458 -0.86 -8.19 -2.28
CA LEU A 458 -0.04 -7.24 -3.06
C LEU A 458 -0.87 -6.06 -3.59
N ILE A 459 -2.17 -6.28 -3.83
CA ILE A 459 -3.10 -5.25 -4.28
C ILE A 459 -3.27 -4.09 -3.29
N ASP A 460 -2.95 -4.32 -2.01
CA ASP A 460 -2.98 -3.28 -0.98
C ASP A 460 -2.00 -2.14 -1.32
N ILE A 461 -0.82 -2.48 -1.83
CA ILE A 461 0.19 -1.50 -2.29
C ILE A 461 -0.30 -0.74 -3.52
N PHE A 462 -1.00 -1.43 -4.44
CA PHE A 462 -1.57 -0.78 -5.62
C PHE A 462 -2.59 0.30 -5.22
N SER A 463 -3.42 0.03 -4.21
CA SER A 463 -4.39 1.00 -3.69
C SER A 463 -3.72 2.24 -3.07
N VAL A 464 -2.69 2.04 -2.24
CA VAL A 464 -1.95 3.13 -1.59
C VAL A 464 -1.21 3.97 -2.64
N MET A 465 -0.49 3.33 -3.55
CA MET A 465 0.16 4.04 -4.65
C MET A 465 -0.84 4.75 -5.54
N GLY A 466 -2.02 4.18 -5.78
CA GLY A 466 -3.07 4.86 -6.53
C GLY A 466 -3.54 6.18 -5.90
N ILE A 467 -3.34 6.40 -4.60
CA ILE A 467 -3.63 7.67 -3.92
C ILE A 467 -2.45 8.65 -4.04
N LEU A 468 -1.23 8.15 -3.89
CA LEU A 468 -0.01 8.95 -3.99
C LEU A 468 0.26 9.37 -5.45
N ASP A 469 0.43 8.37 -6.30
CA ASP A 469 0.72 8.49 -7.72
C ASP A 469 -0.09 7.44 -8.52
N PRO A 470 -1.23 7.84 -9.10
CA PRO A 470 -2.06 6.96 -9.91
C PRO A 470 -1.38 6.38 -11.16
N GLN A 471 -0.33 7.05 -11.68
CA GLN A 471 0.37 6.64 -12.89
C GLN A 471 1.52 5.68 -12.59
N PHE A 472 2.01 5.64 -11.34
CA PHE A 472 3.18 4.86 -10.94
C PHE A 472 3.12 3.39 -11.40
N PHE A 473 2.03 2.68 -11.12
CA PHE A 473 1.86 1.28 -11.56
C PHE A 473 1.13 1.12 -12.89
N GLY A 474 0.64 2.22 -13.47
CA GLY A 474 -0.31 2.15 -14.57
C GLY A 474 -1.67 1.58 -14.14
N PRO A 475 -2.54 1.25 -15.11
CA PRO A 475 -3.87 0.75 -14.83
C PRO A 475 -3.86 -0.60 -14.12
N LEU A 476 -4.91 -0.84 -13.33
CA LEU A 476 -5.08 -2.08 -12.57
C LEU A 476 -5.00 -3.33 -13.45
N TRP A 477 -5.49 -3.29 -14.69
CA TRP A 477 -5.42 -4.45 -15.57
C TRP A 477 -3.99 -4.78 -15.99
N GLU A 478 -3.15 -3.76 -16.21
CA GLU A 478 -1.75 -3.94 -16.58
C GLU A 478 -0.98 -4.47 -15.38
N PHE A 479 -1.16 -3.87 -14.20
CA PHE A 479 -0.58 -4.35 -12.95
C PHE A 479 -1.00 -5.80 -12.66
N SER A 480 -2.29 -6.12 -12.80
CA SER A 480 -2.80 -7.46 -12.51
C SER A 480 -2.31 -8.48 -13.54
N TYR A 481 -2.23 -8.09 -14.81
CA TYR A 481 -1.59 -8.95 -15.80
C TYR A 481 -0.12 -9.15 -15.46
N GLN A 482 0.64 -8.14 -15.05
CA GLN A 482 2.08 -8.25 -14.78
C GLN A 482 2.43 -8.99 -13.49
N HIS A 483 1.52 -9.05 -12.51
CA HIS A 483 1.85 -9.48 -11.15
C HIS A 483 0.85 -10.43 -10.48
N CYS A 484 -0.32 -10.74 -11.07
CA CYS A 484 -1.34 -11.57 -10.41
C CYS A 484 -1.62 -12.88 -11.15
N LEU A 485 -1.72 -13.98 -10.39
CA LEU A 485 -2.25 -15.27 -10.84
C LEU A 485 -3.73 -15.37 -10.45
N PHE A 486 -4.57 -15.76 -11.40
CA PHE A 486 -6.02 -15.82 -11.20
C PHE A 486 -6.52 -17.25 -11.01
N ASP A 487 -7.58 -17.38 -10.22
CA ASP A 487 -8.34 -18.61 -10.06
C ASP A 487 -9.10 -18.95 -11.38
N PRO A 488 -8.96 -20.16 -11.93
CA PRO A 488 -9.65 -20.58 -13.16
C PRO A 488 -11.17 -20.66 -12.98
N ASP A 489 -11.62 -21.10 -11.80
CA ASP A 489 -13.03 -21.36 -11.49
C ASP A 489 -13.73 -20.13 -10.91
N ARG A 490 -12.98 -19.29 -10.18
CA ARG A 490 -13.50 -18.09 -9.52
C ARG A 490 -13.05 -16.81 -10.21
N HIS A 491 -13.99 -16.20 -10.91
CA HIS A 491 -13.79 -14.91 -11.56
C HIS A 491 -13.25 -13.85 -10.56
N ASN A 492 -12.21 -13.10 -10.96
CA ASN A 492 -11.56 -12.04 -10.17
C ASN A 492 -10.84 -12.45 -8.88
N LYS A 493 -10.74 -13.75 -8.58
CA LYS A 493 -9.99 -14.18 -7.40
C LYS A 493 -8.51 -14.32 -7.76
N ILE A 494 -7.65 -13.63 -7.01
CA ILE A 494 -6.20 -13.74 -7.11
C ILE A 494 -5.75 -14.86 -6.18
N ASN A 495 -5.05 -15.86 -6.73
CA ASN A 495 -4.53 -17.02 -6.00
C ASN A 495 -3.01 -16.97 -5.80
N GLY A 496 -2.31 -16.04 -6.46
CA GLY A 496 -0.86 -15.91 -6.32
C GLY A 496 -0.32 -14.66 -7.00
N TYR A 497 0.99 -14.45 -6.89
CA TYR A 497 1.68 -13.30 -7.48
C TYR A 497 2.99 -13.72 -8.14
N TYR A 498 3.45 -12.93 -9.10
CA TYR A 498 4.70 -13.18 -9.82
C TYR A 498 5.40 -11.85 -10.20
N ASN A 499 6.63 -11.94 -10.72
CA ASN A 499 7.47 -10.78 -11.08
C ASN A 499 7.70 -9.79 -9.92
N LEU A 500 7.81 -10.31 -8.69
CA LEU A 500 7.92 -9.48 -7.48
C LEU A 500 9.26 -8.74 -7.39
N GLN A 501 10.33 -9.26 -7.99
CA GLN A 501 11.64 -8.59 -8.01
C GLN A 501 11.58 -7.27 -8.79
N LYS A 502 11.00 -7.30 -10.00
CA LYS A 502 10.78 -6.10 -10.83
C LYS A 502 9.90 -5.08 -10.09
N LEU A 503 8.89 -5.56 -9.37
CA LEU A 503 8.03 -4.72 -8.54
C LEU A 503 8.79 -4.08 -7.37
N ASN A 504 9.63 -4.83 -6.66
CA ASN A 504 10.45 -4.33 -5.57
C ASN A 504 11.42 -3.24 -6.04
N LYS A 505 12.17 -3.49 -7.12
CA LYS A 505 13.09 -2.50 -7.72
C LYS A 505 12.38 -1.21 -8.14
N LYS A 506 11.13 -1.33 -8.62
CA LYS A 506 10.30 -0.16 -8.93
C LYS A 506 9.91 0.59 -7.65
N LEU A 507 9.46 -0.14 -6.62
CA LEU A 507 9.04 0.41 -5.33
C LEU A 507 10.16 1.10 -4.55
N GLU A 508 11.41 0.64 -4.62
CA GLU A 508 12.56 1.25 -3.93
C GLU A 508 12.72 2.76 -4.20
N LYS A 509 12.23 3.24 -5.36
CA LYS A 509 12.27 4.67 -5.69
C LYS A 509 11.37 5.53 -4.79
N VAL A 510 10.30 4.94 -4.26
CA VAL A 510 9.24 5.65 -3.52
C VAL A 510 8.97 5.08 -2.13
N LEU A 511 9.45 3.86 -1.82
CA LEU A 511 9.21 3.16 -0.56
C LEU A 511 10.51 2.92 0.19
N LEU A 512 10.55 3.38 1.44
CA LEU A 512 11.60 3.07 2.41
C LEU A 512 11.03 2.14 3.49
N ARG A 513 11.70 1.01 3.73
CA ARG A 513 11.32 0.07 4.79
C ARG A 513 12.54 -0.40 5.57
N ARG A 514 12.54 -0.15 6.86
CA ARG A 514 13.54 -0.67 7.80
C ARG A 514 12.89 -1.51 8.89
N GLU A 515 13.64 -2.52 9.31
CA GLU A 515 13.29 -3.42 10.41
C GLU A 515 14.12 -3.03 11.63
N LYS A 516 13.59 -3.21 12.84
CA LYS A 516 14.28 -2.86 14.09
C LYS A 516 15.67 -3.48 14.18
N ARG A 517 15.81 -4.75 13.76
CA ARG A 517 17.10 -5.45 13.75
C ARG A 517 18.19 -4.77 12.91
N LYS A 518 17.81 -3.99 11.88
CA LYS A 518 18.77 -3.27 11.02
C LYS A 518 19.22 -1.93 11.61
N VAL A 519 18.51 -1.44 12.64
CA VAL A 519 18.78 -0.16 13.30
C VAL A 519 18.96 -0.34 14.82
N ILE A 520 19.20 -1.57 15.26
CA ILE A 520 19.20 -1.94 16.68
C ILE A 520 20.30 -1.19 17.44
N ASP A 521 21.45 -0.99 16.80
CA ASP A 521 22.59 -0.24 17.36
C ASP A 521 22.26 1.26 17.58
N GLN A 522 21.17 1.74 17.00
CA GLN A 522 20.66 3.10 17.15
C GLN A 522 19.46 3.19 18.10
N LEU A 523 18.97 2.06 18.62
CA LEU A 523 17.85 1.97 19.55
C LEU A 523 18.34 1.66 20.98
N PRO A 524 17.56 2.01 22.02
CA PRO A 524 17.82 1.53 23.38
C PRO A 524 17.78 -0.01 23.43
N ASN A 525 18.61 -0.61 24.29
CA ASN A 525 18.64 -2.06 24.49
C ASN A 525 17.29 -2.58 25.01
N LEU A 526 16.65 -3.48 24.26
CA LEU A 526 15.44 -4.19 24.68
C LEU A 526 15.80 -5.55 25.28
N GLN A 527 15.45 -5.77 26.55
CA GLN A 527 15.56 -7.09 27.18
C GLN A 527 14.19 -7.77 27.21
N GLN A 528 14.09 -8.99 26.68
CA GLN A 528 12.86 -9.79 26.74
C GLN A 528 13.07 -10.97 27.69
N LEU A 529 12.25 -11.03 28.74
CA LEU A 529 12.25 -12.12 29.72
C LEU A 529 10.95 -12.91 29.59
N ASN A 530 11.06 -14.23 29.50
CA ASN A 530 9.92 -15.14 29.55
C ASN A 530 9.92 -15.81 30.93
N ILE A 531 8.88 -15.54 31.72
CA ILE A 531 8.72 -16.10 33.06
C ILE A 531 7.71 -17.25 32.95
N THR A 532 8.20 -18.47 33.15
CA THR A 532 7.37 -19.67 33.17
C THR A 532 6.77 -19.82 34.55
N VAL A 533 5.45 -20.00 34.61
CA VAL A 533 4.70 -20.20 35.86
C VAL A 533 3.92 -21.49 35.72
N ASP A 534 4.08 -22.39 36.69
CA ASP A 534 3.36 -23.66 36.72
C ASP A 534 1.91 -23.44 37.14
N LEU A 535 1.01 -24.28 36.61
CA LEU A 535 -0.40 -24.26 36.98
C LEU A 535 -0.58 -24.81 38.39
N SER A 536 -1.52 -24.22 39.15
CA SER A 536 -1.96 -24.86 40.39
C SER A 536 -2.68 -26.19 40.07
N PRO A 537 -2.77 -27.14 41.01
CA PRO A 537 -3.47 -28.40 40.78
C PRO A 537 -4.91 -28.20 40.26
N LEU A 538 -5.64 -27.23 40.81
CA LEU A 538 -7.00 -26.93 40.38
C LEU A 538 -7.05 -26.37 38.94
N GLN A 539 -6.13 -25.46 38.59
CA GLN A 539 -6.04 -24.95 37.22
C GLN A 539 -5.68 -26.06 36.23
N ALA A 540 -4.77 -26.96 36.60
CA ALA A 540 -4.36 -28.09 35.79
C ALA A 540 -5.55 -29.04 35.51
N ASP A 541 -6.38 -29.30 36.51
CA ASP A 541 -7.57 -30.15 36.37
C ASP A 541 -8.60 -29.54 35.40
N TYR A 542 -8.95 -28.26 35.57
CA TYR A 542 -9.82 -27.55 34.63
C TYR A 542 -9.25 -27.54 33.21
N HIS A 543 -7.96 -27.22 33.09
CA HIS A 543 -7.28 -27.16 31.79
C HIS A 543 -7.28 -28.53 31.10
N ALA A 544 -7.00 -29.61 31.84
CA ALA A 544 -7.04 -30.99 31.33
C ALA A 544 -8.46 -31.39 30.89
N SER A 545 -9.49 -31.01 31.65
CA SER A 545 -10.90 -31.26 31.29
C SER A 545 -11.28 -30.59 29.96
N TYR A 546 -10.89 -29.32 29.76
CA TYR A 546 -11.12 -28.64 28.48
C TYR A 546 -10.31 -29.25 27.33
N ALA A 547 -9.07 -29.65 27.58
CA ALA A 547 -8.22 -30.31 26.60
C ALA A 547 -8.82 -31.66 26.13
N GLN A 548 -9.40 -32.44 27.04
CA GLN A 548 -10.11 -33.68 26.71
C GLN A 548 -11.35 -33.40 25.85
N GLY A 549 -12.12 -32.37 26.21
CA GLY A 549 -13.25 -31.89 25.40
C GLY A 549 -12.82 -31.51 23.98
N LEU A 550 -11.69 -30.82 23.85
CA LEU A 550 -11.13 -30.42 22.57
C LEU A 550 -10.64 -31.62 21.75
N ALA A 551 -9.93 -32.55 22.37
CA ALA A 551 -9.46 -33.78 21.74
C ALA A 551 -10.63 -34.63 21.19
N SER A 552 -11.77 -34.65 21.89
CA SER A 552 -12.97 -35.33 21.42
C SER A 552 -13.53 -34.75 20.12
N ILE A 553 -13.45 -33.42 19.94
CA ILE A 553 -13.90 -32.72 18.74
C ILE A 553 -12.91 -32.97 17.59
N LEU A 554 -11.59 -32.88 17.86
CA LEU A 554 -10.55 -33.06 16.85
C LEU A 554 -10.50 -34.48 16.26
N ARG A 555 -11.00 -35.48 16.98
CA ARG A 555 -11.14 -36.86 16.46
C ARG A 555 -12.25 -37.03 15.42
N LYS A 556 -13.13 -36.04 15.25
CA LYS A 556 -14.22 -36.11 14.26
C LYS A 556 -13.64 -35.96 12.85
N LYS A 557 -14.11 -36.81 11.92
CA LYS A 557 -13.71 -36.75 10.50
C LYS A 557 -14.17 -35.45 9.81
N PHE A 558 -15.31 -34.91 10.23
CA PHE A 558 -15.87 -33.66 9.71
C PHE A 558 -16.30 -32.77 10.88
N LEU A 559 -15.93 -31.49 10.83
CA LEU A 559 -16.25 -30.50 11.86
C LEU A 559 -17.46 -29.67 11.42
N THR A 560 -18.48 -29.62 12.26
CA THR A 560 -19.64 -28.74 12.06
C THR A 560 -19.34 -27.30 12.51
N PRO A 561 -20.12 -26.29 12.08
CA PRO A 561 -20.01 -24.94 12.64
C PRO A 561 -20.14 -24.89 14.17
N TYR A 562 -20.97 -25.75 14.76
CA TYR A 562 -21.11 -25.90 16.21
C TYR A 562 -19.81 -26.44 16.84
N ASP A 563 -19.18 -27.44 16.22
CA ASP A 563 -17.90 -27.97 16.70
C ASP A 563 -16.80 -26.91 16.68
N MET A 564 -16.76 -26.07 15.64
CA MET A 564 -15.81 -24.96 15.54
C MET A 564 -16.05 -23.92 16.64
N GLN A 565 -17.31 -23.58 16.94
CA GLN A 565 -17.65 -22.66 18.02
C GLN A 565 -17.31 -23.24 19.40
N LYS A 566 -17.61 -24.52 19.64
CA LYS A 566 -17.28 -25.22 20.88
C LYS A 566 -15.76 -25.33 21.08
N MET A 567 -15.02 -25.58 20.00
CA MET A 567 -13.56 -25.57 20.00
C MET A 567 -13.00 -24.20 20.40
N GLN A 568 -13.51 -23.11 19.82
CA GLN A 568 -13.11 -21.75 20.19
C GLN A 568 -13.41 -21.44 21.66
N LEU A 569 -14.57 -21.88 22.17
CA LEU A 569 -14.93 -21.73 23.58
C LEU A 569 -13.95 -22.48 24.49
N LEU A 570 -13.66 -23.75 24.21
CA LEU A 570 -12.73 -24.56 25.01
C LEU A 570 -11.32 -23.98 25.00
N LEU A 571 -10.81 -23.54 23.85
CA LEU A 571 -9.51 -22.86 23.75
C LEU A 571 -9.49 -21.54 24.54
N ALA A 572 -10.59 -20.77 24.51
CA ALA A 572 -10.70 -19.56 25.32
C ALA A 572 -10.71 -19.89 26.83
N SER A 573 -11.47 -20.92 27.25
CA SER A 573 -11.52 -21.37 28.64
C SER A 573 -10.18 -21.88 29.15
N MET A 574 -9.43 -22.62 28.31
CA MET A 574 -8.06 -23.04 28.62
C MET A 574 -7.14 -21.84 28.87
N ARG A 575 -7.26 -20.76 28.08
CA ARG A 575 -6.48 -19.53 28.32
C ARG A 575 -6.91 -18.82 29.60
N MET A 576 -8.22 -18.67 29.81
CA MET A 576 -8.76 -17.98 30.98
C MET A 576 -8.38 -18.66 32.29
N VAL A 577 -8.41 -20.00 32.35
CA VAL A 577 -8.09 -20.72 33.58
C VAL A 577 -6.61 -20.60 33.96
N CYS A 578 -5.70 -20.51 32.97
CA CYS A 578 -4.28 -20.23 33.23
C CYS A 578 -4.03 -18.84 33.84
N ASP A 579 -4.96 -17.89 33.63
CA ASP A 579 -4.88 -16.55 34.21
C ASP A 579 -5.47 -16.51 35.62
N SER A 580 -6.65 -17.11 35.84
CA SER A 580 -7.24 -17.37 37.17
C SER A 580 -8.48 -18.23 37.02
N THR A 581 -8.74 -19.12 37.99
CA THR A 581 -10.00 -19.90 38.03
C THR A 581 -11.25 -19.01 38.11
N TYR A 582 -11.12 -17.80 38.66
CA TYR A 582 -12.22 -16.84 38.82
C TYR A 582 -12.85 -16.42 37.49
N LEU A 583 -12.09 -16.49 36.40
CA LEU A 583 -12.61 -16.15 35.08
C LEU A 583 -13.68 -17.14 34.62
N ILE A 584 -13.63 -18.38 35.13
CA ILE A 584 -14.48 -19.50 34.75
C ILE A 584 -15.71 -19.60 35.65
N ASP A 585 -15.51 -19.63 36.98
CA ASP A 585 -16.56 -19.96 37.94
C ASP A 585 -17.10 -18.75 38.73
N ASP A 586 -16.41 -17.60 38.69
CA ASP A 586 -16.71 -16.42 39.51
C ASP A 586 -16.69 -16.68 41.04
N GLU A 587 -16.07 -17.77 41.49
CA GLU A 587 -16.05 -18.24 42.88
C GLU A 587 -14.63 -18.44 43.42
N THR A 588 -13.81 -19.23 42.73
CA THR A 588 -12.46 -19.57 43.17
C THR A 588 -11.44 -18.62 42.54
N ASN A 589 -10.34 -18.29 43.22
CA ASN A 589 -9.30 -17.42 42.65
C ASN A 589 -7.90 -18.03 42.84
N GLU A 590 -7.70 -19.22 42.28
CA GLU A 590 -6.39 -19.85 42.20
C GLU A 590 -5.63 -19.27 40.99
N SER A 591 -4.51 -18.59 41.26
CA SER A 591 -3.68 -17.98 40.21
C SER A 591 -2.22 -17.78 40.67
N PRO A 592 -1.35 -18.78 40.45
CA PRO A 592 0.09 -18.65 40.63
C PRO A 592 0.70 -17.52 39.80
N LYS A 593 0.02 -17.16 38.69
CA LYS A 593 0.45 -16.09 37.79
C LYS A 593 0.20 -14.69 38.36
N LEU A 594 -0.88 -14.50 39.12
CA LEU A 594 -1.11 -13.26 39.86
C LEU A 594 -0.12 -13.13 41.01
N GLU A 595 0.21 -14.23 41.70
CA GLU A 595 1.24 -14.27 42.74
C GLU A 595 2.62 -13.90 42.18
N GLU A 596 3.03 -14.50 41.06
CA GLU A 596 4.31 -14.15 40.43
C GLU A 596 4.30 -12.71 39.89
N LEU A 597 3.17 -12.19 39.41
CA LEU A 597 3.06 -10.77 39.03
C LEU A 597 3.27 -9.86 40.24
N GLU A 598 2.66 -10.16 41.38
CA GLU A 598 2.85 -9.41 42.63
C GLU A 598 4.32 -9.44 43.06
N HIS A 599 4.93 -10.63 43.09
CA HIS A 599 6.35 -10.82 43.40
C HIS A 599 7.27 -10.02 42.45
N ILE A 600 6.97 -9.98 41.15
CA ILE A 600 7.73 -9.16 40.19
C ILE A 600 7.59 -7.67 40.51
N LEU A 601 6.37 -7.18 40.76
CA LEU A 601 6.11 -5.76 40.96
C LEU A 601 6.66 -5.24 42.30
N VAL A 602 6.50 -6.03 43.36
CA VAL A 602 6.83 -5.62 44.73
C VAL A 602 8.28 -5.94 45.07
N GLU A 603 8.74 -7.17 44.80
CA GLU A 603 10.08 -7.61 45.26
C GLU A 603 11.16 -7.38 44.21
N LYS A 604 10.92 -7.77 42.95
CA LYS A 604 11.95 -7.66 41.90
C LYS A 604 12.12 -6.23 41.39
N LEU A 605 11.00 -5.55 41.11
CA LEU A 605 10.99 -4.21 40.53
C LEU A 605 10.86 -3.10 41.57
N ASP A 606 10.50 -3.43 42.81
CA ASP A 606 10.37 -2.47 43.92
C ASP A 606 9.54 -1.24 43.52
N VAL A 607 8.43 -1.47 42.80
CA VAL A 607 7.57 -0.41 42.27
C VAL A 607 7.06 0.53 43.38
N PRO A 608 6.71 0.09 44.60
CA PRO A 608 6.30 0.99 45.66
C PRO A 608 7.34 2.08 45.98
N ASN A 609 8.63 1.75 45.97
CA ASN A 609 9.70 2.67 46.37
C ASN A 609 10.43 3.32 45.19
N ARG A 610 10.32 2.78 43.97
CA ARG A 610 10.92 3.35 42.76
C ARG A 610 9.96 4.23 41.97
N ASN A 611 10.52 5.20 41.24
CA ASN A 611 9.78 6.02 40.30
C ASN A 611 9.83 5.42 38.88
N THR A 612 9.40 4.17 38.76
CA THR A 612 9.29 3.46 37.49
C THR A 612 7.84 3.46 37.00
N LYS A 613 7.65 3.51 35.68
CA LYS A 613 6.34 3.41 35.06
C LYS A 613 6.25 2.15 34.23
N ILE A 614 5.21 1.36 34.47
CA ILE A 614 5.04 0.04 33.88
C ILE A 614 3.69 -0.05 33.18
N ILE A 615 3.68 -0.69 32.01
CA ILE A 615 2.46 -1.01 31.28
C ILE A 615 2.15 -2.49 31.46
N ILE A 616 0.92 -2.81 31.87
CA ILE A 616 0.44 -4.18 31.98
C ILE A 616 -0.70 -4.37 30.99
N PHE A 617 -0.53 -5.31 30.06
CA PHE A 617 -1.57 -5.69 29.11
C PHE A 617 -2.26 -6.99 29.51
N SER A 618 -3.59 -6.97 29.52
CA SER A 618 -4.44 -8.16 29.64
C SER A 618 -5.69 -8.05 28.75
N GLU A 619 -6.08 -9.13 28.08
CA GLU A 619 -7.30 -9.27 27.29
C GLU A 619 -8.56 -9.24 28.16
N TRP A 620 -8.48 -9.70 29.42
CA TRP A 620 -9.67 -9.95 30.25
C TRP A 620 -9.92 -8.84 31.29
N ILE A 621 -11.10 -8.23 31.22
CA ILE A 621 -11.53 -7.22 32.21
C ILE A 621 -11.64 -7.83 33.63
N LYS A 622 -11.94 -9.12 33.76
CA LYS A 622 -11.94 -9.79 35.07
C LYS A 622 -10.52 -9.81 35.69
N VAL A 623 -9.50 -10.10 34.89
CA VAL A 623 -8.08 -10.03 35.34
C VAL A 623 -7.71 -8.61 35.74
N HIS A 624 -8.18 -7.59 35.02
CA HIS A 624 -7.94 -6.20 35.43
C HIS A 624 -8.41 -5.90 36.86
N LYS A 625 -9.57 -6.44 37.26
CA LYS A 625 -10.09 -6.27 38.62
C LYS A 625 -9.18 -6.95 39.66
N LEU A 626 -8.68 -8.14 39.35
CA LEU A 626 -7.79 -8.91 40.21
C LEU A 626 -6.44 -8.21 40.36
N ILE A 627 -5.81 -7.80 39.24
CA ILE A 627 -4.57 -7.02 39.26
C ILE A 627 -4.79 -5.71 40.01
N GLY A 628 -5.89 -4.99 39.75
CA GLY A 628 -6.21 -3.76 40.45
C GLY A 628 -6.40 -3.93 41.96
N LYS A 629 -6.80 -5.11 42.44
CA LYS A 629 -6.83 -5.43 43.87
C LYS A 629 -5.41 -5.54 44.43
N ILE A 630 -4.55 -6.36 43.81
CA ILE A 630 -3.13 -6.50 44.19
C ILE A 630 -2.43 -5.13 44.25
N LEU A 631 -2.66 -4.29 43.26
CA LEU A 631 -2.07 -2.94 43.21
C LEU A 631 -2.57 -2.06 44.37
N ARG A 632 -3.86 -2.13 44.74
CA ARG A 632 -4.40 -1.39 45.90
C ARG A 632 -3.86 -1.91 47.22
N ASP A 633 -3.82 -3.23 47.39
CA ASP A 633 -3.36 -3.88 48.62
C ASP A 633 -1.88 -3.53 48.90
N ASN A 634 -1.09 -3.31 47.83
CA ASN A 634 0.30 -2.86 47.90
C ASN A 634 0.51 -1.34 47.78
N ASN A 635 -0.55 -0.53 47.85
CA ASN A 635 -0.50 0.94 47.73
C ASN A 635 0.16 1.47 46.43
N ILE A 636 0.04 0.72 45.33
CA ILE A 636 0.56 1.11 44.01
C ILE A 636 -0.55 1.82 43.23
N GLY A 637 -0.36 3.11 42.94
CA GLY A 637 -1.30 3.86 42.12
C GLY A 637 -1.28 3.40 40.67
N PHE A 638 -2.46 3.26 40.07
CA PHE A 638 -2.60 2.82 38.68
C PHE A 638 -3.75 3.52 37.97
N VAL A 639 -3.68 3.56 36.64
CA VAL A 639 -4.80 3.92 35.78
C VAL A 639 -5.24 2.70 34.98
N GLU A 640 -6.53 2.58 34.73
CA GLU A 640 -7.09 1.51 33.92
C GLU A 640 -7.66 2.07 32.62
N LEU A 641 -7.30 1.47 31.49
CA LEU A 641 -7.90 1.72 30.20
C LEU A 641 -8.55 0.44 29.64
N SER A 642 -9.89 0.46 29.58
CA SER A 642 -10.67 -0.61 28.96
C SER A 642 -11.55 -0.09 27.82
N GLY A 643 -12.08 -1.01 27.01
CA GLY A 643 -12.99 -0.68 25.90
C GLY A 643 -14.26 0.05 26.32
N LYS A 644 -14.62 0.00 27.62
CA LYS A 644 -15.77 0.71 28.19
C LYS A 644 -15.54 2.22 28.35
N ILE A 645 -14.28 2.67 28.35
CA ILE A 645 -13.95 4.07 28.58
C ILE A 645 -14.17 4.88 27.28
N PRO A 646 -15.03 5.92 27.31
CA PRO A 646 -15.27 6.79 26.16
C PRO A 646 -13.97 7.41 25.64
N VAL A 647 -13.84 7.54 24.32
CA VAL A 647 -12.62 8.05 23.65
C VAL A 647 -12.20 9.42 24.20
N LYS A 648 -13.16 10.30 24.49
CA LYS A 648 -12.89 11.64 25.06
C LYS A 648 -12.18 11.61 26.42
N SER A 649 -12.43 10.59 27.23
CA SER A 649 -11.85 10.45 28.57
C SER A 649 -10.48 9.78 28.57
N ARG A 650 -10.10 9.09 27.48
CA ARG A 650 -8.83 8.35 27.39
C ARG A 650 -7.62 9.27 27.50
N GLY A 651 -7.69 10.46 26.90
CA GLY A 651 -6.60 11.45 26.94
C GLY A 651 -6.28 11.94 28.36
N GLU A 652 -7.29 12.07 29.22
CA GLU A 652 -7.09 12.48 30.62
C GLU A 652 -6.39 11.38 31.44
N LEU A 653 -6.76 10.10 31.22
CA LEU A 653 -6.12 8.97 31.89
C LEU A 653 -4.65 8.84 31.52
N ILE A 654 -4.34 9.00 30.23
CA ILE A 654 -2.96 9.00 29.76
C ILE A 654 -2.19 10.16 30.39
N ARG A 655 -2.76 11.37 30.40
CA ARG A 655 -2.11 12.52 31.06
C ARG A 655 -1.87 12.27 32.54
N LYS A 656 -2.84 11.67 33.26
CA LYS A 656 -2.67 11.28 34.68
C LYS A 656 -1.50 10.32 34.84
N PHE A 657 -1.40 9.32 33.99
CA PHE A 657 -0.28 8.39 33.99
C PHE A 657 1.05 9.07 33.62
N GLU A 658 1.09 9.99 32.67
CA GLU A 658 2.34 10.64 32.26
C GLU A 658 2.85 11.64 33.31
N THR A 659 1.95 12.43 33.90
CA THR A 659 2.32 13.62 34.70
C THR A 659 2.31 13.42 36.19
N ASN A 660 1.53 12.47 36.72
CA ASN A 660 1.41 12.28 38.16
C ASN A 660 2.31 11.09 38.62
N PRO A 661 3.29 11.32 39.51
CA PRO A 661 4.19 10.28 40.01
C PRO A 661 3.50 9.17 40.82
N GLN A 662 2.31 9.41 41.38
CA GLN A 662 1.59 8.38 42.14
C GLN A 662 1.08 7.24 41.26
N TYR A 663 0.75 7.52 39.99
CA TYR A 663 0.27 6.50 39.06
C TYR A 663 1.45 5.83 38.35
N LYS A 664 1.88 4.69 38.88
CA LYS A 664 3.04 3.92 38.40
C LYS A 664 2.68 2.84 37.39
N ILE A 665 1.43 2.34 37.41
CA ILE A 665 0.98 1.28 36.50
C ILE A 665 -0.08 1.80 35.52
N PHE A 666 0.08 1.48 34.23
CA PHE A 666 -0.95 1.62 33.21
C PHE A 666 -1.50 0.25 32.84
N LEU A 667 -2.72 -0.05 33.28
CA LEU A 667 -3.39 -1.33 33.04
C LEU A 667 -4.31 -1.20 31.83
N SER A 668 -4.02 -1.94 30.75
CA SER A 668 -4.71 -1.75 29.47
C SER A 668 -5.19 -3.06 28.86
N THR A 669 -6.40 -3.03 28.31
CA THR A 669 -6.83 -4.06 27.36
C THR A 669 -6.29 -3.78 25.96
N GLU A 670 -6.66 -4.63 25.01
CA GLU A 670 -6.48 -4.41 23.56
C GLU A 670 -6.94 -3.00 23.11
N ALA A 671 -7.87 -2.37 23.84
CA ALA A 671 -8.35 -1.02 23.56
C ALA A 671 -7.26 0.06 23.66
N GLY A 672 -6.18 -0.17 24.41
CA GLY A 672 -4.99 0.69 24.46
C GLY A 672 -3.81 0.19 23.62
N GLY A 673 -3.89 -1.03 23.09
CA GLY A 673 -2.88 -1.57 22.18
C GLY A 673 -2.82 -0.84 20.83
N SER A 674 -3.91 -0.17 20.44
CA SER A 674 -3.99 0.59 19.19
C SER A 674 -4.06 2.11 19.43
N GLY A 675 -3.02 2.80 18.98
CA GLY A 675 -2.96 4.24 18.78
C GLY A 675 -2.65 5.13 19.99
N LEU A 676 -2.06 4.60 21.05
CA LEU A 676 -1.57 5.39 22.18
C LEU A 676 -0.04 5.45 22.19
N ASN A 677 0.55 6.56 22.61
CA ASN A 677 2.00 6.68 22.78
C ASN A 677 2.28 6.68 24.29
N LEU A 678 2.99 5.68 24.81
CA LEU A 678 3.21 5.50 26.26
C LEU A 678 4.71 5.51 26.60
N GLN A 679 5.48 6.37 25.90
CA GLN A 679 6.93 6.57 26.04
C GLN A 679 7.46 6.82 27.46
N VAL A 680 6.60 7.16 28.42
CA VAL A 680 6.99 7.36 29.82
C VAL A 680 7.30 6.06 30.57
N ALA A 681 6.89 4.91 30.01
CA ALA A 681 7.13 3.61 30.61
C ALA A 681 8.40 2.97 30.04
N ASP A 682 9.18 2.34 30.90
CA ASP A 682 10.40 1.60 30.54
C ASP A 682 10.21 0.08 30.57
N THR A 683 9.11 -0.38 31.16
CA THR A 683 8.81 -1.80 31.38
C THR A 683 7.40 -2.13 30.87
N LEU A 684 7.29 -3.22 30.12
CA LEU A 684 6.02 -3.74 29.62
C LEU A 684 5.85 -5.21 30.01
N ILE A 685 4.72 -5.51 30.66
CA ILE A 685 4.32 -6.86 31.05
C ILE A 685 3.11 -7.26 30.20
N ASN A 686 3.26 -8.30 29.39
CA ASN A 686 2.10 -8.99 28.84
C ASN A 686 1.69 -10.06 29.84
N PHE A 687 0.57 -9.86 30.54
CA PHE A 687 0.06 -10.89 31.43
C PHE A 687 -0.26 -12.13 30.60
N GLU A 688 -1.01 -11.98 29.52
CA GLU A 688 -1.23 -13.01 28.50
C GLU A 688 -0.87 -12.51 27.09
N LEU A 689 -0.40 -13.45 26.27
CA LEU A 689 -0.03 -13.17 24.88
C LEU A 689 -1.25 -13.25 23.96
N PRO A 690 -1.38 -12.30 23.01
CA PRO A 690 -2.42 -12.37 22.00
C PRO A 690 -2.07 -13.44 20.95
N TRP A 691 -3.11 -14.03 20.36
CA TRP A 691 -2.95 -15.01 19.27
C TRP A 691 -2.22 -14.47 18.04
N ASN A 692 -2.34 -13.18 17.77
CA ASN A 692 -1.72 -12.53 16.61
C ASN A 692 -0.36 -11.91 17.01
N PRO A 693 0.76 -12.37 16.43
CA PRO A 693 2.07 -11.78 16.68
C PRO A 693 2.16 -10.27 16.37
N ALA A 694 1.43 -9.78 15.37
CA ALA A 694 1.41 -8.35 15.02
C ALA A 694 0.82 -7.51 16.16
N LYS A 695 -0.18 -8.04 16.89
CA LYS A 695 -0.72 -7.37 18.08
C LYS A 695 0.28 -7.34 19.22
N LYS A 696 1.01 -8.44 19.45
CA LYS A 696 2.10 -8.49 20.44
C LYS A 696 3.17 -7.43 20.13
N ASN A 697 3.63 -7.38 18.88
CA ASN A 697 4.64 -6.41 18.44
C ASN A 697 4.12 -4.97 18.53
N GLN A 698 2.82 -4.77 18.26
CA GLN A 698 2.17 -3.49 18.44
C GLN A 698 2.14 -3.05 19.92
N ARG A 699 1.89 -3.98 20.87
CA ARG A 699 1.99 -3.69 22.32
C ARG A 699 3.42 -3.30 22.70
N ILE A 700 4.42 -4.08 22.27
CA ILE A 700 5.85 -3.83 22.56
C ILE A 700 6.35 -2.52 21.94
N GLY A 701 5.76 -2.06 20.83
CA GLY A 701 6.13 -0.81 20.18
C GLY A 701 5.47 0.45 20.76
N ARG A 702 4.70 0.34 21.85
CA ARG A 702 4.10 1.46 22.59
C ARG A 702 5.09 2.05 23.57
#